data_AF-A0A3N1H3C9-F1
#
_entry.id   AF-A0A3N1H3C9-F1
#
_cell.length_a   1.000
_cell.length_b   1.000
_cell.length_c   1.000
_cell.angle_alpha   90.00
_cell.angle_beta   90.00
_cell.angle_gamma   90.00
#
_symmetry.space_group_name_H-M   'P 1'
#
loop_
_entity.id
_entity.type
_entity.pdbx_description
1 polymer ?
#
loop_
_entity_poly.entity_id
_entity_poly.type
_entity_poly.pdbx_seq_one_letter_code
_entity_poly.pdbx_strand_id
1 'polypeptide(L)'
;MYRLRSASRVLATLLGSALLVGLAVVPGTANAAPVLLSQGKPATASSTEGAGTPASAAVDGNAGTRWASAWSDPQWLRVDLGATSALSRVELDWEAAYATSFQVQVSDDGATWTPVHTTTAGTGGKQGFTVTGSGRYVRVHGTQRANGYGYSLWEFRVYGTQGDTPPPGTGVHVTGSQGNWQLMVDGRPWTVKGLTWGPPAADAARYMPELKSMGVNTLRTWGTDATTKPLLDASAANGIKVMAGFWLQPGGGPGSGGCVNYVTDATYKNDMMTTIKQWVTTYKDHPGVLMWNVGNESILGLQNCYSGAELENQRVAYAKYVNEAARAIHAIDTNHPVTNTDAWTGAWTYLKAHAPDLDLYSVNSYGNVCQVRQDWVNGGHTKPYILTEAGPAGEWEVPNDVNGVPSEPTDVQKRDGYTRAWECITGHTGVSFGGTLFHYGTEYDFGAVWFNLTPAGKKRLSFYAVQRAFGGATPANTPPVISAMNLPTSVAAGAQLTIDVAASDPNGDAIAWSAAFNSKYIDNSGGLGFTPVQVDGNRLTVTAPDRLGVWKVYVMAEDGRGNIGIETKSVRVVAPQPAGVNVARGKAATASSYQQVGDGAPFPPSNAVDGNAGTRWATDWSDPQWLRVDLGAVTTFQHVQLVWEGAYGRAYEIQVSDDGTTWRSVYGTTTGNGGVDSIDVTATGRYVRLHATQRGTGWGYSLYELGVYRR
;
A
#
# COMPACT_ATOMS: atom_id res chain seq x y z
N MET A 1 -73.48 -27.42 -27.54
CA MET A 1 -74.31 -28.07 -26.49
C MET A 1 -73.87 -27.55 -25.14
N TYR A 2 -74.84 -27.03 -24.36
CA TYR A 2 -74.94 -26.89 -22.89
C TYR A 2 -73.70 -26.63 -22.01
N ARG A 3 -73.68 -25.79 -20.98
CA ARG A 3 -74.56 -24.75 -20.40
C ARG A 3 -73.75 -24.16 -19.22
N LEU A 4 -73.59 -22.83 -19.12
CA LEU A 4 -74.19 -21.90 -18.13
C LEU A 4 -73.67 -21.94 -16.67
N ARG A 5 -73.12 -20.79 -16.20
CA ARG A 5 -73.57 -19.91 -15.08
C ARG A 5 -72.43 -18.92 -14.70
N SER A 6 -72.45 -17.61 -15.02
CA SER A 6 -73.24 -16.44 -14.49
C SER A 6 -72.79 -16.00 -13.08
N ALA A 7 -72.54 -14.72 -12.71
CA ALA A 7 -72.65 -13.41 -13.35
C ALA A 7 -72.00 -12.30 -12.45
N SER A 8 -71.40 -11.24 -13.04
CA SER A 8 -71.82 -9.80 -12.96
C SER A 8 -71.38 -8.99 -11.70
N ARG A 9 -70.98 -7.70 -11.77
CA ARG A 9 -71.31 -6.58 -12.68
C ARG A 9 -70.29 -5.43 -12.54
N VAL A 10 -70.08 -4.70 -13.64
CA VAL A 10 -69.43 -3.37 -13.74
C VAL A 10 -70.54 -2.31 -13.84
N LEU A 11 -70.37 -1.11 -13.28
CA LEU A 11 -71.22 0.04 -13.57
C LEU A 11 -70.40 1.34 -13.74
N ALA A 12 -70.85 2.14 -14.70
CA ALA A 12 -70.18 3.28 -15.31
C ALA A 12 -70.41 4.63 -14.59
N THR A 13 -69.55 5.57 -14.93
CA THR A 13 -69.46 6.99 -14.54
C THR A 13 -70.58 7.87 -15.12
N LEU A 14 -71.04 8.87 -14.36
CA LEU A 14 -71.61 10.14 -14.85
C LEU A 14 -71.53 11.22 -13.75
N LEU A 15 -71.15 12.44 -14.17
CA LEU A 15 -70.81 13.61 -13.35
C LEU A 15 -72.01 14.23 -12.60
N GLY A 16 -71.73 14.82 -11.43
CA GLY A 16 -72.63 15.75 -10.73
C GLY A 16 -71.83 16.66 -9.78
N SER A 17 -71.70 17.93 -10.15
CA SER A 17 -71.07 18.99 -9.36
C SER A 17 -72.00 19.43 -8.23
N ALA A 18 -71.51 19.47 -6.98
CA ALA A 18 -72.18 20.14 -5.86
C ALA A 18 -71.16 20.88 -4.99
N LEU A 19 -71.35 22.19 -4.91
CA LEU A 19 -70.61 23.16 -4.12
C LEU A 19 -71.01 22.99 -2.63
N LEU A 20 -70.06 22.69 -1.75
CA LEU A 20 -70.26 22.65 -0.29
C LEU A 20 -69.30 23.62 0.39
N VAL A 21 -69.90 24.53 1.15
CA VAL A 21 -69.27 25.57 1.97
C VAL A 21 -68.37 24.92 3.02
N GLY A 22 -67.05 25.12 2.91
CA GLY A 22 -66.09 24.66 3.89
C GLY A 22 -66.07 25.57 5.11
N LEU A 23 -66.47 25.05 6.28
CA LEU A 23 -66.01 25.57 7.57
C LEU A 23 -64.51 25.31 7.68
N ALA A 24 -63.71 26.38 7.69
CA ALA A 24 -62.30 26.31 8.03
C ALA A 24 -62.15 25.96 9.52
N VAL A 25 -61.99 24.67 9.82
CA VAL A 25 -61.37 24.24 11.07
C VAL A 25 -59.87 24.47 10.91
N VAL A 26 -59.34 25.47 11.59
CA VAL A 26 -57.89 25.60 11.77
C VAL A 26 -57.44 24.41 12.62
N PRO A 27 -56.63 23.47 12.11
CA PRO A 27 -56.06 22.44 12.98
C PRO A 27 -55.05 23.15 13.88
N GLY A 28 -55.31 23.15 15.20
CA GLY A 28 -54.26 23.45 16.16
C GLY A 28 -53.10 22.49 15.92
N THR A 29 -51.89 23.02 15.76
CA THR A 29 -50.66 22.22 15.69
C THR A 29 -50.60 21.35 16.93
N ALA A 30 -50.78 20.04 16.78
CA ALA A 30 -50.49 19.08 17.81
C ALA A 30 -48.99 19.16 18.11
N ASN A 31 -48.63 19.69 19.28
CA ASN A 31 -47.25 19.73 19.72
C ASN A 31 -46.85 18.28 20.04
N ALA A 32 -45.97 17.69 19.22
CA ALA A 32 -45.47 16.33 19.45
C ALA A 32 -44.83 16.24 20.84
N ALA A 33 -45.07 15.14 21.55
CA ALA A 33 -44.43 14.90 22.84
C ALA A 33 -42.89 14.93 22.69
N PRO A 34 -42.14 15.52 23.64
CA PRO A 34 -40.67 15.57 23.55
C PRO A 34 -40.06 14.16 23.42
N VAL A 35 -39.28 13.93 22.36
CA VAL A 35 -38.62 12.63 22.10
C VAL A 35 -37.42 12.49 23.04
N LEU A 36 -37.27 11.33 23.67
CA LEU A 36 -36.07 10.99 24.46
C LEU A 36 -34.91 10.66 23.51
N LEU A 37 -33.91 11.55 23.44
CA LEU A 37 -32.80 11.50 22.49
C LEU A 37 -31.57 10.75 23.01
N SER A 38 -31.34 10.71 24.32
CA SER A 38 -30.10 10.16 24.91
C SER A 38 -30.11 8.65 25.13
N GLN A 39 -31.27 7.99 25.13
CA GLN A 39 -31.36 6.58 25.52
C GLN A 39 -30.65 5.66 24.53
N GLY A 40 -29.82 4.75 25.04
CA GLY A 40 -29.00 3.80 24.27
C GLY A 40 -27.87 4.43 23.47
N LYS A 41 -27.64 5.74 23.60
CA LYS A 41 -26.62 6.46 22.84
C LYS A 41 -25.22 6.29 23.43
N PRO A 42 -24.14 6.43 22.62
CA PRO A 42 -22.78 6.43 23.14
C PRO A 42 -22.59 7.51 24.21
N ALA A 43 -22.04 7.11 25.36
CA ALA A 43 -21.74 8.01 26.47
C ALA A 43 -20.29 7.85 26.94
N THR A 44 -19.65 8.96 27.27
CA THR A 44 -18.30 9.02 27.85
C THR A 44 -18.28 9.93 29.08
N ALA A 45 -17.29 9.78 29.95
CA ALA A 45 -17.16 10.59 31.15
C ALA A 45 -15.70 10.98 31.39
N SER A 46 -15.47 12.00 32.21
CA SER A 46 -14.13 12.40 32.67
C SER A 46 -13.43 11.33 33.49
N SER A 47 -14.21 10.50 34.20
CA SER A 47 -13.72 9.36 34.97
C SER A 47 -14.86 8.39 35.29
N THR A 48 -14.50 7.23 35.81
CA THR A 48 -15.41 6.22 36.35
C THR A 48 -14.88 5.70 37.68
N GLU A 49 -15.74 5.49 38.69
CA GLU A 49 -15.38 4.92 40.00
C GLU A 49 -14.85 3.48 39.87
N GLY A 50 -15.38 2.72 38.90
CA GLY A 50 -14.88 1.38 38.55
C GLY A 50 -15.63 0.77 37.36
N ALA A 51 -15.26 -0.46 37.00
CA ALA A 51 -15.83 -1.16 35.83
C ALA A 51 -17.35 -1.40 35.91
N GLY A 52 -17.93 -1.42 37.12
CA GLY A 52 -19.37 -1.60 37.34
C GLY A 52 -20.22 -0.33 37.22
N THR A 53 -19.60 0.84 37.00
CA THR A 53 -20.32 2.12 36.92
C THR A 53 -19.92 2.94 35.68
N PRO A 54 -20.01 2.36 34.46
CA PRO A 54 -19.59 3.03 33.24
C PRO A 54 -20.51 4.20 32.87
N ALA A 55 -20.05 5.12 32.01
CA ALA A 55 -20.87 6.23 31.52
C ALA A 55 -22.14 5.77 30.79
N SER A 56 -22.08 4.63 30.09
CA SER A 56 -23.22 4.03 29.40
C SER A 56 -24.37 3.65 30.34
N ALA A 57 -24.07 3.38 31.62
CA ALA A 57 -25.09 3.01 32.60
C ALA A 57 -26.02 4.18 32.98
N ALA A 58 -25.67 5.42 32.66
CA ALA A 58 -26.56 6.56 32.86
C ALA A 58 -27.50 6.83 31.68
N VAL A 59 -27.45 6.03 30.62
CA VAL A 59 -28.28 6.25 29.42
C VAL A 59 -28.89 4.94 28.90
N ASP A 60 -28.89 3.88 29.70
CA ASP A 60 -29.32 2.54 29.30
C ASP A 60 -30.82 2.27 29.53
N GLY A 61 -31.52 3.17 30.23
CA GLY A 61 -32.93 3.02 30.59
C GLY A 61 -33.18 2.17 31.82
N ASN A 62 -32.14 1.73 32.52
CA ASN A 62 -32.23 0.84 33.66
C ASN A 62 -31.93 1.59 34.96
N ALA A 63 -32.97 1.84 35.74
CA ALA A 63 -32.84 2.54 37.03
C ALA A 63 -32.06 1.76 38.12
N GLY A 64 -31.57 0.54 37.82
CA GLY A 64 -30.72 -0.25 38.71
C GLY A 64 -29.22 -0.15 38.39
N THR A 65 -28.83 0.51 37.31
CA THR A 65 -27.44 0.73 36.89
C THR A 65 -27.12 2.23 36.93
N ARG A 66 -25.85 2.59 37.20
CA ARG A 66 -25.45 4.00 37.35
C ARG A 66 -24.07 4.27 36.78
N TRP A 67 -23.86 5.48 36.27
CA TRP A 67 -22.52 6.05 36.16
C TRP A 67 -22.09 6.61 37.52
N ALA A 68 -20.82 6.46 37.86
CA ALA A 68 -20.21 7.08 39.03
C ALA A 68 -18.81 7.61 38.69
N SER A 69 -18.46 8.82 39.11
CA SER A 69 -17.15 9.44 38.86
C SER A 69 -16.12 9.14 39.96
N ALA A 70 -14.86 9.48 39.70
CA ALA A 70 -13.87 9.68 40.75
C ALA A 70 -14.30 10.79 41.74
N TRP A 71 -13.77 10.75 42.96
CA TRP A 71 -14.16 11.63 44.08
C TRP A 71 -13.41 12.97 44.06
N SER A 72 -13.51 13.69 42.95
CA SER A 72 -12.90 15.01 42.76
C SER A 72 -13.79 15.93 41.96
N ASP A 73 -13.51 17.24 42.02
CA ASP A 73 -14.21 18.28 41.27
C ASP A 73 -13.24 18.97 40.29
N PRO A 74 -13.65 19.29 39.05
CA PRO A 74 -14.93 18.98 38.41
C PRO A 74 -14.96 17.57 37.77
N GLN A 75 -16.15 17.07 37.45
CA GLN A 75 -16.35 15.86 36.63
C GLN A 75 -17.50 16.07 35.64
N TRP A 76 -17.51 15.29 34.57
CA TRP A 76 -18.57 15.35 33.57
C TRP A 76 -18.94 13.98 33.02
N LEU A 77 -20.19 13.86 32.60
CA LEU A 77 -20.72 12.78 31.76
C LEU A 77 -21.35 13.40 30.51
N ARG A 78 -21.01 12.85 29.35
CA ARG A 78 -21.40 13.31 28.01
C ARG A 78 -22.11 12.19 27.26
N VAL A 79 -23.16 12.54 26.52
CA VAL A 79 -23.83 11.69 25.52
C VAL A 79 -23.67 12.27 24.11
N ASP A 80 -23.44 11.42 23.11
CA ASP A 80 -23.51 11.76 21.68
C ASP A 80 -24.91 11.42 21.15
N LEU A 81 -25.70 12.43 20.78
CA LEU A 81 -27.06 12.24 20.26
C LEU A 81 -27.08 11.66 18.82
N GLY A 82 -25.94 11.70 18.12
CA GLY A 82 -25.77 11.22 16.76
C GLY A 82 -26.05 12.25 15.66
N ALA A 83 -26.67 13.38 15.99
CA ALA A 83 -26.81 14.57 15.14
C ALA A 83 -27.07 15.81 15.99
N THR A 84 -26.77 17.00 15.45
CA THR A 84 -27.12 18.28 16.09
C THR A 84 -28.62 18.34 16.29
N SER A 85 -29.06 18.23 17.53
CA SER A 85 -30.48 18.14 17.90
C SER A 85 -30.89 19.37 18.68
N ALA A 86 -32.13 19.82 18.49
CA ALA A 86 -32.69 20.90 19.29
C ALA A 86 -33.21 20.33 20.61
N LEU A 87 -32.65 20.78 21.74
CA LEU A 87 -33.05 20.30 23.07
C LEU A 87 -34.29 21.07 23.56
N SER A 88 -35.14 20.38 24.30
CA SER A 88 -36.29 20.95 24.98
C SER A 88 -36.29 20.73 26.49
N ARG A 89 -35.71 19.62 26.96
CA ARG A 89 -35.70 19.26 28.39
C ARG A 89 -34.53 18.34 28.70
N VAL A 90 -33.96 18.49 29.88
CA VAL A 90 -33.03 17.50 30.48
C VAL A 90 -33.60 17.03 31.81
N GLU A 91 -33.53 15.73 32.05
CA GLU A 91 -33.82 15.12 33.35
C GLU A 91 -32.57 14.37 33.85
N LEU A 92 -32.24 14.58 35.11
CA LEU A 92 -31.16 13.93 35.83
C LEU A 92 -31.77 13.11 36.97
N ASP A 93 -31.42 11.85 37.06
CA ASP A 93 -31.78 10.96 38.16
C ASP A 93 -30.52 10.65 38.97
N TRP A 94 -30.27 11.46 39.99
CA TRP A 94 -29.08 11.32 40.82
C TRP A 94 -29.21 10.20 41.84
N GLU A 95 -28.07 9.58 42.15
CA GLU A 95 -27.90 8.79 43.37
C GLU A 95 -27.72 9.71 44.60
N ALA A 96 -27.52 9.16 45.81
CA ALA A 96 -27.17 9.96 46.98
C ALA A 96 -25.88 10.79 46.81
N ALA A 97 -24.98 10.39 45.90
CA ALA A 97 -23.83 11.15 45.45
C ALA A 97 -24.18 12.04 44.24
N TYR A 98 -24.43 13.32 44.48
CA TYR A 98 -24.94 14.27 43.47
C TYR A 98 -24.19 15.61 43.45
N ALA A 99 -24.47 16.43 42.43
CA ALA A 99 -23.93 17.77 42.30
C ALA A 99 -24.83 18.84 42.96
N THR A 100 -24.26 19.69 43.83
CA THR A 100 -24.91 20.93 44.27
C THR A 100 -24.66 22.06 43.27
N SER A 101 -23.48 22.11 42.66
CA SER A 101 -23.20 23.03 41.55
C SER A 101 -22.90 22.24 40.28
N PHE A 102 -23.64 22.52 39.20
CA PHE A 102 -23.40 21.91 37.88
C PHE A 102 -23.94 22.75 36.73
N GLN A 103 -23.49 22.40 35.54
CA GLN A 103 -24.00 22.93 34.27
C GLN A 103 -24.46 21.78 33.38
N VAL A 104 -25.56 22.00 32.64
CA VAL A 104 -25.84 21.22 31.43
C VAL A 104 -25.32 22.02 30.26
N GLN A 105 -24.53 21.39 29.40
CA GLN A 105 -23.87 22.05 28.28
C GLN A 105 -24.11 21.28 26.99
N VAL A 106 -24.17 22.00 25.88
CA VAL A 106 -24.24 21.45 24.52
C VAL A 106 -22.98 21.77 23.74
N SER A 107 -22.69 20.96 22.73
CA SER A 107 -21.54 21.12 21.84
C SER A 107 -21.82 20.47 20.47
N ASP A 108 -21.36 21.09 19.40
CA ASP A 108 -21.42 20.51 18.04
C ASP A 108 -20.21 19.60 17.76
N ASP A 109 -19.04 19.91 18.33
CA ASP A 109 -17.75 19.28 18.05
C ASP A 109 -17.23 18.37 19.19
N GLY A 110 -17.89 18.39 20.35
CA GLY A 110 -17.49 17.68 21.56
C GLY A 110 -16.33 18.32 22.33
N ALA A 111 -15.83 19.48 21.89
CA ALA A 111 -14.67 20.20 22.43
C ALA A 111 -15.04 21.60 22.95
N THR A 112 -15.84 22.36 22.20
CA THR A 112 -16.32 23.69 22.56
C THR A 112 -17.71 23.58 23.18
N TRP A 113 -17.88 24.07 24.41
CA TRP A 113 -19.09 23.82 25.20
C TRP A 113 -19.82 25.11 25.57
N THR A 114 -21.12 25.12 25.31
CA THR A 114 -22.03 26.23 25.65
C THR A 114 -23.00 25.79 26.74
N PRO A 115 -23.04 26.45 27.91
CA PRO A 115 -24.03 26.15 28.94
C PRO A 115 -25.46 26.46 28.48
N VAL A 116 -26.36 25.49 28.67
CA VAL A 116 -27.82 25.63 28.46
C VAL A 116 -28.60 25.58 29.78
N HIS A 117 -27.96 25.16 30.86
CA HIS A 117 -28.46 25.27 32.22
C HIS A 117 -27.28 25.44 33.20
N THR A 118 -27.44 26.24 34.24
CA THR A 118 -26.47 26.38 35.34
C THR A 118 -27.22 26.48 36.66
N THR A 119 -26.76 25.74 37.68
CA THR A 119 -27.26 25.84 39.04
C THR A 119 -26.13 25.70 40.05
N THR A 120 -26.29 26.34 41.20
CA THR A 120 -25.43 26.19 42.40
C THR A 120 -26.21 25.65 43.61
N ALA A 121 -27.47 25.25 43.39
CA ALA A 121 -28.39 24.77 44.42
C ALA A 121 -29.09 23.46 43.99
N GLY A 122 -28.33 22.54 43.39
CA GLY A 122 -28.78 21.19 43.06
C GLY A 122 -29.26 20.43 44.29
N THR A 123 -30.37 19.72 44.17
CA THR A 123 -31.06 19.04 45.28
C THR A 123 -30.83 17.53 45.29
N GLY A 124 -30.20 16.96 44.26
CA GLY A 124 -30.13 15.52 44.06
C GLY A 124 -31.48 14.91 43.69
N GLY A 125 -31.56 13.58 43.70
CA GLY A 125 -32.73 12.82 43.25
C GLY A 125 -33.10 13.09 41.79
N LYS A 126 -34.39 12.98 41.46
CA LYS A 126 -34.92 13.29 40.13
C LYS A 126 -35.11 14.79 39.96
N GLN A 127 -34.39 15.38 39.01
CA GLN A 127 -34.50 16.79 38.66
C GLN A 127 -34.73 16.93 37.16
N GLY A 128 -35.67 17.79 36.76
CA GLY A 128 -35.97 18.08 35.36
C GLY A 128 -35.96 19.58 35.10
N PHE A 129 -35.38 20.00 33.98
CA PHE A 129 -35.28 21.40 33.60
C PHE A 129 -35.58 21.57 32.11
N THR A 130 -36.35 22.60 31.77
CA THR A 130 -36.47 23.06 30.39
C THR A 130 -35.16 23.70 29.97
N VAL A 131 -34.66 23.34 28.80
CA VAL A 131 -33.45 23.90 28.21
C VAL A 131 -33.74 24.34 26.79
N THR A 132 -33.02 25.35 26.33
CA THR A 132 -33.04 25.81 24.94
C THR A 132 -31.61 25.84 24.41
N GLY A 133 -31.42 25.30 23.22
CA GLY A 133 -30.11 25.19 22.57
C GLY A 133 -30.05 23.98 21.65
N SER A 134 -29.06 23.96 20.77
CA SER A 134 -28.80 22.83 19.87
C SER A 134 -27.36 22.34 20.04
N GLY A 135 -27.17 21.05 19.85
CA GLY A 135 -25.85 20.44 19.81
C GLY A 135 -25.95 18.95 19.51
N ARG A 136 -24.86 18.37 19.01
CA ARG A 136 -24.75 16.91 18.84
C ARG A 136 -24.42 16.22 20.17
N TYR A 137 -23.55 16.83 20.95
CA TYR A 137 -23.15 16.33 22.25
C TYR A 137 -23.82 17.13 23.35
N VAL A 138 -24.22 16.43 24.40
CA VAL A 138 -24.79 17.05 25.62
C VAL A 138 -24.05 16.48 26.81
N ARG A 139 -23.64 17.33 27.75
CA ARG A 139 -22.99 16.86 28.98
C ARG A 139 -23.57 17.52 30.22
N VAL A 140 -23.55 16.80 31.32
CA VAL A 140 -23.64 17.36 32.67
C VAL A 140 -22.21 17.54 33.19
N HIS A 141 -21.89 18.75 33.63
CA HIS A 141 -20.58 19.15 34.14
C HIS A 141 -20.72 19.61 35.59
N GLY A 142 -20.43 18.72 36.53
CA GLY A 142 -20.47 18.95 37.96
C GLY A 142 -19.23 19.69 38.44
N THR A 143 -19.43 20.77 39.20
CA THR A 143 -18.35 21.62 39.73
C THR A 143 -18.30 21.65 41.26
N GLN A 144 -19.34 21.18 41.94
CA GLN A 144 -19.34 21.00 43.39
C GLN A 144 -20.21 19.80 43.80
N ARG A 145 -19.62 18.87 44.56
CA ARG A 145 -20.30 17.68 45.12
C ARG A 145 -21.10 18.05 46.36
N ALA A 146 -22.19 17.32 46.58
CA ALA A 146 -23.04 17.46 47.76
C ALA A 146 -22.43 16.89 49.04
N ASN A 147 -21.53 15.91 48.90
CA ASN A 147 -20.91 15.18 50.01
C ASN A 147 -19.52 14.68 49.58
N GLY A 148 -18.90 13.80 50.40
CA GLY A 148 -17.53 13.31 50.16
C GLY A 148 -17.35 12.38 48.96
N TYR A 149 -18.43 11.85 48.40
CA TYR A 149 -18.41 10.94 47.25
C TYR A 149 -18.30 11.69 45.91
N GLY A 150 -18.10 10.97 44.81
CA GLY A 150 -18.12 11.50 43.44
C GLY A 150 -19.50 11.99 42.99
N TYR A 151 -19.68 12.12 41.68
CA TYR A 151 -20.98 12.34 41.05
C TYR A 151 -21.54 11.01 40.56
N SER A 152 -22.83 10.77 40.75
CA SER A 152 -23.45 9.51 40.35
C SER A 152 -24.86 9.71 39.80
N LEU A 153 -25.10 9.21 38.59
CA LEU A 153 -26.39 9.27 37.90
C LEU A 153 -26.89 7.86 37.63
N TRP A 154 -28.09 7.57 38.13
CA TRP A 154 -28.89 6.46 37.62
C TRP A 154 -29.17 6.71 36.14
N GLU A 155 -29.69 7.89 35.79
CA GLU A 155 -30.10 8.21 34.42
C GLU A 155 -29.90 9.69 34.03
N PHE A 156 -29.47 9.92 32.79
CA PHE A 156 -29.28 11.21 32.13
C PHE A 156 -30.13 11.26 30.85
N ARG A 157 -31.30 11.87 30.96
CA ARG A 157 -32.30 11.90 29.90
C ARG A 157 -32.34 13.25 29.22
N VAL A 158 -32.01 13.29 27.94
CA VAL A 158 -32.07 14.48 27.11
C VAL A 158 -33.25 14.35 26.16
N TYR A 159 -34.16 15.31 26.18
CA TYR A 159 -35.34 15.36 25.31
C TYR A 159 -35.25 16.52 24.33
N GLY A 160 -35.83 16.33 23.15
CA GLY A 160 -35.87 17.37 22.14
C GLY A 160 -36.42 16.89 20.80
N THR A 161 -36.11 17.63 19.75
CA THR A 161 -36.32 17.25 18.35
C THR A 161 -34.97 16.84 17.77
N GLN A 162 -34.87 15.60 17.30
CA GLN A 162 -33.68 15.12 16.62
C GLN A 162 -33.46 15.96 15.35
N GLY A 163 -32.27 16.49 15.14
CA GLY A 163 -31.93 17.09 13.85
C GLY A 163 -31.80 16.02 12.77
N ASP A 164 -31.77 16.45 11.51
CA ASP A 164 -31.57 15.53 10.39
C ASP A 164 -30.25 14.78 10.58
N THR A 165 -30.37 13.52 11.00
CA THR A 165 -29.33 12.52 10.75
C THR A 165 -29.37 12.24 9.25
N PRO A 166 -28.23 11.97 8.58
CA PRO A 166 -28.29 11.13 7.39
C PRO A 166 -29.19 9.94 7.73
N PRO A 167 -30.19 9.59 6.91
CA PRO A 167 -31.22 8.61 7.28
C PRO A 167 -30.61 7.37 7.95
N PRO A 168 -31.26 6.77 8.97
CA PRO A 168 -30.80 5.51 9.54
C PRO A 168 -30.52 4.49 8.43
N GLY A 169 -29.24 4.15 8.24
CA GLY A 169 -28.80 3.33 7.11
C GLY A 169 -28.20 4.07 5.92
N THR A 170 -27.72 5.31 6.05
CA THR A 170 -26.84 5.96 5.05
C THR A 170 -25.42 6.16 5.60
N GLY A 171 -24.40 6.04 4.75
CA GLY A 171 -22.98 6.11 5.14
C GLY A 171 -22.35 4.74 5.40
N VAL A 172 -21.10 4.73 5.84
CA VAL A 172 -20.29 3.54 6.07
C VAL A 172 -20.01 3.38 7.57
N HIS A 173 -20.40 2.23 8.13
CA HIS A 173 -20.36 2.01 9.58
C HIS A 173 -19.84 0.63 9.93
N VAL A 174 -19.07 0.54 11.02
CA VAL A 174 -18.70 -0.72 11.65
C VAL A 174 -19.76 -1.08 12.70
N THR A 175 -20.33 -2.28 12.61
CA THR A 175 -21.38 -2.77 13.52
C THR A 175 -21.06 -4.15 14.07
N GLY A 176 -21.75 -4.55 15.13
CA GLY A 176 -21.51 -5.82 15.81
C GLY A 176 -20.48 -5.69 16.93
N SER A 177 -20.04 -6.83 17.45
CA SER A 177 -19.02 -6.91 18.49
C SER A 177 -18.39 -8.31 18.53
N GLN A 178 -17.19 -8.42 19.11
CA GLN A 178 -16.53 -9.66 19.53
C GLN A 178 -16.70 -10.87 18.58
N GLY A 179 -16.17 -10.77 17.37
CA GLY A 179 -16.21 -11.87 16.40
C GLY A 179 -17.50 -11.98 15.60
N ASN A 180 -18.39 -11.00 15.71
CA ASN A 180 -19.59 -10.83 14.87
C ASN A 180 -19.62 -9.44 14.21
N TRP A 181 -18.45 -8.91 13.84
CA TRP A 181 -18.34 -7.60 13.22
C TRP A 181 -18.85 -7.61 11.77
N GLN A 182 -19.49 -6.51 11.37
CA GLN A 182 -19.95 -6.31 10.01
C GLN A 182 -19.73 -4.85 9.57
N LEU A 183 -19.15 -4.70 8.39
CA LEU A 183 -19.09 -3.41 7.69
C LEU A 183 -20.42 -3.19 6.97
N MET A 184 -21.02 -2.04 7.20
CA MET A 184 -22.29 -1.64 6.60
C MET A 184 -22.04 -0.47 5.66
N VAL A 185 -22.54 -0.54 4.43
CA VAL A 185 -22.52 0.55 3.45
C VAL A 185 -23.96 0.83 3.07
N ASP A 186 -24.43 2.03 3.39
CA ASP A 186 -25.80 2.46 3.12
C ASP A 186 -26.84 1.42 3.60
N GLY A 187 -26.64 0.95 4.84
CA GLY A 187 -27.54 0.04 5.54
C GLY A 187 -27.43 -1.42 5.08
N ARG A 188 -26.51 -1.75 4.17
CA ARG A 188 -26.31 -3.10 3.63
C ARG A 188 -24.96 -3.68 4.07
N PRO A 189 -24.91 -4.98 4.41
CA PRO A 189 -23.65 -5.68 4.62
C PRO A 189 -22.70 -5.52 3.43
N TRP A 190 -21.44 -5.21 3.72
CA TRP A 190 -20.40 -5.01 2.73
C TRP A 190 -19.19 -5.87 3.03
N THR A 191 -18.98 -6.90 2.21
CA THR A 191 -17.70 -7.63 2.19
C THR A 191 -16.79 -6.99 1.16
N VAL A 192 -15.61 -6.54 1.58
CA VAL A 192 -14.59 -5.95 0.72
C VAL A 192 -14.03 -7.04 -0.21
N LYS A 193 -14.43 -6.96 -1.49
CA LYS A 193 -13.87 -7.71 -2.62
C LYS A 193 -13.08 -6.72 -3.46
N GLY A 194 -11.83 -6.49 -3.06
CA GLY A 194 -11.10 -5.34 -3.54
C GLY A 194 -9.82 -5.62 -4.30
N LEU A 195 -9.35 -4.58 -4.98
CA LEU A 195 -8.02 -4.52 -5.59
C LEU A 195 -7.32 -3.22 -5.18
N THR A 196 -6.01 -3.27 -4.99
CA THR A 196 -5.22 -2.03 -4.96
C THR A 196 -5.14 -1.43 -6.36
N TRP A 197 -5.18 -0.11 -6.45
CA TRP A 197 -5.31 0.64 -7.70
C TRP A 197 -3.99 1.28 -8.14
N GLY A 198 -3.47 0.86 -9.29
CA GLY A 198 -2.22 1.35 -9.89
C GLY A 198 -2.36 2.45 -10.95
N PRO A 199 -3.35 2.41 -11.87
CA PRO A 199 -3.43 3.39 -12.95
C PRO A 199 -3.64 4.83 -12.47
N PRO A 200 -3.38 5.84 -13.32
CA PRO A 200 -3.73 7.23 -13.02
C PRO A 200 -5.23 7.37 -12.72
N ALA A 201 -5.58 8.19 -11.72
CA ALA A 201 -6.98 8.43 -11.35
C ALA A 201 -7.82 8.98 -12.52
N ALA A 202 -7.22 9.78 -13.41
CA ALA A 202 -7.86 10.30 -14.61
C ALA A 202 -8.34 9.21 -15.59
N ASP A 203 -7.69 8.05 -15.59
CA ASP A 203 -8.04 6.93 -16.47
C ASP A 203 -9.08 5.98 -15.84
N ALA A 204 -9.52 6.24 -14.61
CA ALA A 204 -10.41 5.33 -13.88
C ALA A 204 -11.66 4.91 -14.67
N ALA A 205 -12.31 5.87 -15.33
CA ALA A 205 -13.52 5.60 -16.12
C ALA A 205 -13.33 4.54 -17.22
N ARG A 206 -12.11 4.42 -17.77
CA ARG A 206 -11.76 3.41 -18.78
C ARG A 206 -11.79 1.99 -18.21
N TYR A 207 -11.36 1.82 -16.95
CA TYR A 207 -11.11 0.51 -16.35
C TYR A 207 -12.23 0.04 -15.41
N MET A 208 -13.03 0.95 -14.85
CA MET A 208 -14.10 0.58 -13.90
C MET A 208 -15.11 -0.45 -14.42
N PRO A 209 -15.56 -0.41 -15.70
CA PRO A 209 -16.48 -1.43 -16.21
C PRO A 209 -15.89 -2.85 -16.13
N GLU A 210 -14.59 -2.99 -16.38
CA GLU A 210 -13.89 -4.27 -16.28
C GLU A 210 -13.84 -4.74 -14.83
N LEU A 211 -13.40 -3.88 -13.91
CA LEU A 211 -13.35 -4.19 -12.47
C LEU A 211 -14.72 -4.61 -11.94
N LYS A 212 -15.78 -3.90 -12.32
CA LYS A 212 -17.15 -4.28 -11.98
C LYS A 212 -17.51 -5.66 -12.51
N SER A 213 -17.14 -5.97 -13.76
CA SER A 213 -17.37 -7.29 -14.37
C SER A 213 -16.58 -8.43 -13.68
N MET A 214 -15.48 -8.09 -13.01
CA MET A 214 -14.72 -9.04 -12.19
C MET A 214 -15.41 -9.34 -10.86
N GLY A 215 -16.40 -8.55 -10.45
CA GLY A 215 -17.01 -8.61 -9.12
C GLY A 215 -16.29 -7.76 -8.08
N VAL A 216 -15.36 -6.90 -8.49
CA VAL A 216 -14.71 -5.93 -7.60
C VAL A 216 -15.76 -4.93 -7.13
N ASN A 217 -15.80 -4.70 -5.82
CA ASN A 217 -16.65 -3.67 -5.22
C ASN A 217 -15.83 -2.59 -4.51
N THR A 218 -14.54 -2.82 -4.24
CA THR A 218 -13.71 -1.89 -3.48
C THR A 218 -12.37 -1.67 -4.16
N LEU A 219 -11.91 -0.42 -4.22
CA LEU A 219 -10.53 -0.09 -4.59
C LEU A 219 -9.79 0.47 -3.38
N ARG A 220 -8.48 0.28 -3.34
CA ARG A 220 -7.61 0.92 -2.35
C ARG A 220 -6.56 1.77 -3.04
N THR A 221 -6.39 2.99 -2.55
CA THR A 221 -5.29 3.89 -2.91
C THR A 221 -4.43 4.18 -1.69
N TRP A 222 -3.20 4.63 -1.92
CA TRP A 222 -2.29 5.05 -0.85
C TRP A 222 -2.30 6.56 -0.59
N GLY A 223 -2.73 7.34 -1.58
CA GLY A 223 -2.81 8.80 -1.51
C GLY A 223 -4.18 9.33 -1.93
N THR A 224 -4.48 10.51 -1.41
CA THR A 224 -5.68 11.28 -1.71
C THR A 224 -5.28 12.75 -1.89
N ASP A 225 -5.67 13.34 -3.00
CA ASP A 225 -5.34 14.71 -3.38
C ASP A 225 -6.35 15.30 -4.39
N ALA A 226 -6.00 16.43 -5.00
CA ALA A 226 -6.82 17.13 -6.00
C ALA A 226 -7.15 16.25 -7.23
N THR A 227 -6.30 15.28 -7.54
CA THR A 227 -6.44 14.40 -8.71
C THR A 227 -7.32 13.19 -8.43
N THR A 228 -7.77 12.99 -7.18
CA THR A 228 -8.51 11.79 -6.77
C THR A 228 -9.96 11.76 -7.26
N LYS A 229 -10.58 12.92 -7.53
CA LYS A 229 -12.00 13.02 -7.88
C LYS A 229 -12.44 12.10 -9.05
N PRO A 230 -11.74 12.02 -10.19
CA PRO A 230 -12.17 11.18 -11.31
C PRO A 230 -12.22 9.68 -10.95
N LEU A 231 -11.34 9.21 -10.06
CA LEU A 231 -11.39 7.84 -9.54
C LEU A 231 -12.65 7.61 -8.70
N LEU A 232 -12.96 8.54 -7.80
CA LEU A 232 -14.15 8.44 -6.96
C LEU A 232 -15.44 8.51 -7.79
N ASP A 233 -15.50 9.41 -8.77
CA ASP A 233 -16.65 9.56 -9.70
C ASP A 233 -16.90 8.26 -10.46
N ALA A 234 -15.84 7.73 -11.11
CA ALA A 234 -15.93 6.50 -11.91
C ALA A 234 -16.29 5.28 -11.05
N SER A 235 -15.72 5.18 -9.84
CA SER A 235 -16.02 4.10 -8.90
C SER A 235 -17.49 4.13 -8.49
N ALA A 236 -17.98 5.31 -8.04
CA ALA A 236 -19.37 5.48 -7.63
C ALA A 236 -20.36 5.15 -8.76
N ALA A 237 -20.09 5.61 -9.98
CA ALA A 237 -20.91 5.31 -11.16
C ALA A 237 -21.01 3.80 -11.47
N ASN A 238 -20.03 3.01 -10.99
CA ASN A 238 -19.99 1.57 -11.18
C ASN A 238 -20.42 0.77 -9.94
N GLY A 239 -20.81 1.42 -8.84
CA GLY A 239 -21.15 0.76 -7.59
C GLY A 239 -19.92 0.24 -6.83
N ILE A 240 -18.76 0.82 -7.10
CA ILE A 240 -17.48 0.54 -6.45
C ILE A 240 -17.18 1.66 -5.44
N LYS A 241 -16.63 1.32 -4.28
CA LYS A 241 -16.19 2.27 -3.25
C LYS A 241 -14.66 2.29 -3.15
N VAL A 242 -14.09 3.35 -2.60
CA VAL A 242 -12.64 3.57 -2.50
C VAL A 242 -12.23 3.74 -1.05
N MET A 243 -11.32 2.89 -0.59
CA MET A 243 -10.53 3.11 0.60
C MET A 243 -9.45 4.14 0.29
N ALA A 244 -9.66 5.36 0.75
CA ALA A 244 -8.86 6.53 0.39
C ALA A 244 -7.68 6.69 1.36
N GLY A 245 -6.46 6.51 0.85
CA GLY A 245 -5.23 6.54 1.64
C GLY A 245 -4.63 7.93 1.83
N PHE A 246 -3.83 8.07 2.89
CA PHE A 246 -2.93 9.19 3.13
C PHE A 246 -1.53 8.66 3.41
N TRP A 247 -0.55 9.03 2.57
CA TRP A 247 0.85 8.66 2.80
C TRP A 247 1.38 9.28 4.09
N LEU A 248 2.10 8.49 4.86
CA LEU A 248 2.92 8.93 5.99
C LEU A 248 4.30 8.27 5.88
N GLN A 249 5.35 9.08 5.99
CA GLN A 249 6.74 8.67 5.99
C GLN A 249 7.20 8.12 7.35
N PRO A 250 8.22 7.26 7.38
CA PRO A 250 8.65 6.44 6.24
C PRO A 250 7.51 5.49 5.84
N GLY A 251 7.47 5.02 4.59
CA GLY A 251 6.74 3.80 4.25
C GLY A 251 7.67 2.57 4.30
N GLY A 252 7.08 1.37 4.30
CA GLY A 252 7.80 0.09 4.33
C GLY A 252 8.35 -0.35 2.97
N GLY A 253 7.74 0.10 1.87
CA GLY A 253 8.14 -0.25 0.50
C GLY A 253 9.43 0.45 0.02
N PRO A 254 10.16 -0.15 -0.95
CA PRO A 254 11.29 0.51 -1.61
C PRO A 254 10.87 1.85 -2.22
N GLY A 255 11.54 2.95 -1.84
CA GLY A 255 11.26 4.29 -2.37
C GLY A 255 10.19 5.09 -1.62
N SER A 256 9.54 4.55 -0.58
CA SER A 256 8.60 5.30 0.28
C SER A 256 9.34 6.21 1.31
N GLY A 257 10.44 6.81 0.86
CA GLY A 257 11.54 7.33 1.68
C GLY A 257 11.22 8.51 2.60
N GLY A 258 12.25 8.85 3.40
CA GLY A 258 12.25 9.89 4.43
C GLY A 258 12.53 9.30 5.81
N CYS A 259 13.29 10.01 6.64
CA CYS A 259 13.47 9.67 8.06
C CYS A 259 12.84 10.76 8.92
N VAL A 260 11.53 10.67 9.10
CA VAL A 260 10.76 11.59 9.94
C VAL A 260 10.91 11.20 11.40
N ASN A 261 11.14 12.21 12.25
CA ASN A 261 11.12 12.06 13.70
C ASN A 261 9.73 12.40 14.24
N TYR A 262 8.89 11.41 14.51
CA TYR A 262 7.53 11.61 15.06
C TYR A 262 7.51 12.18 16.48
N VAL A 263 8.62 12.05 17.22
CA VAL A 263 8.74 12.64 18.56
C VAL A 263 8.88 14.15 18.47
N THR A 264 9.77 14.65 17.60
CA THR A 264 10.18 16.07 17.60
C THR A 264 9.77 16.88 16.38
N ASP A 265 9.48 16.28 15.24
CA ASP A 265 9.15 16.99 14.00
C ASP A 265 7.67 17.44 13.99
N ALA A 266 7.41 18.57 14.65
CA ALA A 266 6.09 19.17 14.69
C ALA A 266 5.66 19.72 13.33
N THR A 267 6.59 20.19 12.49
CA THR A 267 6.29 20.77 11.18
C THR A 267 5.68 19.71 10.27
N TYR A 268 6.37 18.58 10.09
CA TYR A 268 5.86 17.48 9.27
C TYR A 268 4.49 16.99 9.77
N LYS A 269 4.33 16.80 11.08
CA LYS A 269 3.05 16.36 11.67
C LYS A 269 1.92 17.35 11.42
N ASN A 270 2.18 18.66 11.51
CA ASN A 270 1.19 19.70 11.29
C ASN A 270 0.82 19.82 9.80
N ASP A 271 1.80 19.72 8.91
CA ASP A 271 1.59 19.78 7.46
C ASP A 271 0.74 18.58 7.01
N MET A 272 1.12 17.38 7.42
CA MET A 272 0.35 16.17 7.09
C MET A 272 -1.07 16.19 7.69
N MET A 273 -1.23 16.69 8.92
CA MET A 273 -2.56 16.84 9.53
C MET A 273 -3.43 17.83 8.75
N THR A 274 -2.83 18.92 8.26
CA THR A 274 -3.51 19.91 7.43
C THR A 274 -3.96 19.28 6.10
N THR A 275 -3.07 18.54 5.44
CA THR A 275 -3.38 17.82 4.19
C THR A 275 -4.51 16.80 4.39
N ILE A 276 -4.44 15.98 5.45
CA ILE A 276 -5.49 15.01 5.77
C ILE A 276 -6.85 15.71 5.94
N LYS A 277 -6.92 16.74 6.80
CA LYS A 277 -8.16 17.48 7.05
C LYS A 277 -8.74 18.12 5.79
N GLN A 278 -7.88 18.70 4.94
CA GLN A 278 -8.29 19.31 3.69
C GLN A 278 -9.01 18.31 2.77
N TRP A 279 -8.39 17.16 2.51
CA TRP A 279 -8.93 16.20 1.56
C TRP A 279 -10.11 15.41 2.11
N VAL A 280 -10.14 15.14 3.42
CA VAL A 280 -11.33 14.59 4.08
C VAL A 280 -12.49 15.57 3.96
N THR A 281 -12.30 16.86 4.28
CA THR A 281 -13.34 17.88 4.12
C THR A 281 -13.87 17.94 2.68
N THR A 282 -12.97 17.80 1.71
CA THR A 282 -13.28 17.87 0.28
C THR A 282 -14.14 16.69 -0.19
N TYR A 283 -13.85 15.47 0.29
CA TYR A 283 -14.39 14.24 -0.29
C TYR A 283 -15.30 13.44 0.65
N LYS A 284 -15.50 13.86 1.91
CA LYS A 284 -16.35 13.16 2.91
C LYS A 284 -17.77 12.87 2.46
N ASP A 285 -18.35 13.69 1.58
CA ASP A 285 -19.72 13.52 1.10
C ASP A 285 -19.76 12.82 -0.28
N HIS A 286 -18.59 12.41 -0.81
CA HIS A 286 -18.50 11.80 -2.12
C HIS A 286 -18.97 10.33 -2.07
N PRO A 287 -19.93 9.91 -2.91
CA PRO A 287 -20.53 8.56 -2.84
C PRO A 287 -19.54 7.42 -3.12
N GLY A 288 -18.39 7.74 -3.72
CA GLY A 288 -17.30 6.82 -4.00
C GLY A 288 -16.40 6.51 -2.80
N VAL A 289 -16.48 7.21 -1.67
CA VAL A 289 -15.63 6.94 -0.50
C VAL A 289 -16.18 5.76 0.30
N LEU A 290 -15.28 4.86 0.73
CA LEU A 290 -15.57 3.78 1.68
C LEU A 290 -15.12 4.13 3.09
N MET A 291 -13.85 4.54 3.23
CA MET A 291 -13.18 4.79 4.50
C MET A 291 -11.85 5.51 4.27
N TRP A 292 -11.29 6.05 5.34
CA TRP A 292 -10.01 6.75 5.35
C TRP A 292 -8.89 5.85 5.89
N ASN A 293 -7.79 5.71 5.15
CA ASN A 293 -6.62 4.96 5.59
C ASN A 293 -5.44 5.91 5.85
N VAL A 294 -5.08 6.08 7.12
CA VAL A 294 -4.01 6.98 7.54
C VAL A 294 -2.70 6.22 7.62
N GLY A 295 -1.78 6.42 6.69
CA GLY A 295 -0.47 5.77 6.65
C GLY A 295 -0.44 4.41 5.95
N ASN A 296 0.77 3.98 5.60
CA ASN A 296 1.05 2.68 5.01
C ASN A 296 2.45 2.21 5.41
N GLU A 297 2.51 1.19 6.27
CA GLU A 297 3.76 0.49 6.65
C GLU A 297 4.81 1.38 7.32
N SER A 298 4.38 2.41 8.04
CA SER A 298 5.33 3.33 8.68
C SER A 298 5.97 2.75 9.93
N ILE A 299 5.29 1.88 10.68
CA ILE A 299 5.90 1.20 11.84
C ILE A 299 7.01 0.26 11.38
N LEU A 300 6.82 -0.44 10.26
CA LEU A 300 7.88 -1.19 9.59
C LEU A 300 8.98 -0.23 9.11
N GLY A 301 8.64 0.78 8.32
CA GLY A 301 9.59 1.69 7.69
C GLY A 301 10.51 2.42 8.68
N LEU A 302 10.05 2.72 9.90
CA LEU A 302 10.84 3.40 10.93
C LEU A 302 12.12 2.65 11.29
N GLN A 303 12.16 1.32 11.15
CA GLN A 303 13.36 0.52 11.44
C GLN A 303 14.51 0.76 10.45
N ASN A 304 14.21 1.37 9.30
CA ASN A 304 15.23 1.77 8.32
C ASN A 304 15.98 3.04 8.78
N CYS A 305 15.43 3.78 9.74
CA CYS A 305 15.97 5.06 10.23
C CYS A 305 16.42 5.00 11.69
N TYR A 306 15.79 4.16 12.50
CA TYR A 306 15.98 4.11 13.95
C TYR A 306 16.23 2.68 14.43
N SER A 307 16.91 2.54 15.57
CA SER A 307 17.14 1.25 16.22
C SER A 307 17.02 1.37 17.75
N GLY A 308 16.94 0.22 18.43
CA GLY A 308 16.89 0.16 19.89
C GLY A 308 15.72 0.94 20.52
N ALA A 309 15.98 1.60 21.65
CA ALA A 309 14.96 2.35 22.38
C ALA A 309 14.38 3.53 21.57
N GLU A 310 15.17 4.14 20.69
CA GLU A 310 14.70 5.25 19.87
C GLU A 310 13.67 4.77 18.85
N LEU A 311 13.88 3.62 18.21
CA LEU A 311 12.89 3.02 17.31
C LEU A 311 11.55 2.82 18.01
N GLU A 312 11.57 2.29 19.23
CA GLU A 312 10.35 2.07 20.01
C GLU A 312 9.64 3.39 20.37
N ASN A 313 10.39 4.44 20.73
CA ASN A 313 9.83 5.78 20.94
C ASN A 313 9.15 6.31 19.67
N GLN A 314 9.77 6.12 18.51
CA GLN A 314 9.22 6.56 17.22
C GLN A 314 7.95 5.79 16.86
N ARG A 315 7.91 4.46 17.04
CA ARG A 315 6.71 3.64 16.80
C ARG A 315 5.53 4.04 17.69
N VAL A 316 5.79 4.30 18.97
CA VAL A 316 4.78 4.81 19.90
C VAL A 316 4.31 6.21 19.50
N ALA A 317 5.22 7.12 19.13
CA ALA A 317 4.88 8.47 18.70
C ALA A 317 4.04 8.48 17.40
N TYR A 318 4.40 7.61 16.44
CA TYR A 318 3.62 7.39 15.23
C TYR A 318 2.20 6.93 15.54
N ALA A 319 2.04 5.89 16.38
CA ALA A 319 0.71 5.37 16.72
C ALA A 319 -0.18 6.43 17.41
N LYS A 320 0.41 7.28 18.27
CA LYS A 320 -0.30 8.43 18.86
C LYS A 320 -0.72 9.45 17.80
N TYR A 321 0.15 9.76 16.84
CA TYR A 321 -0.18 10.67 15.75
C TYR A 321 -1.29 10.13 14.84
N VAL A 322 -1.29 8.82 14.55
CA VAL A 322 -2.40 8.13 13.87
C VAL A 322 -3.72 8.32 14.63
N ASN A 323 -3.69 8.23 15.96
CA ASN A 323 -4.88 8.49 16.79
C ASN A 323 -5.36 9.95 16.71
N GLU A 324 -4.43 10.90 16.70
CA GLU A 324 -4.75 12.32 16.49
C GLU A 324 -5.42 12.54 15.14
N ALA A 325 -4.93 11.87 14.08
CA ALA A 325 -5.53 11.92 12.77
C ALA A 325 -6.92 11.29 12.75
N ALA A 326 -7.11 10.13 13.38
CA ALA A 326 -8.44 9.49 13.49
C ALA A 326 -9.48 10.41 14.14
N ARG A 327 -9.15 11.02 15.29
CA ARG A 327 -10.03 12.00 15.95
C ARG A 327 -10.31 13.22 15.08
N ALA A 328 -9.29 13.74 14.40
CA ALA A 328 -9.45 14.88 13.51
C ALA A 328 -10.36 14.56 12.31
N ILE A 329 -10.26 13.35 11.76
CA ILE A 329 -11.12 12.87 10.68
C ILE A 329 -12.55 12.72 11.19
N HIS A 330 -12.77 12.05 12.33
CA HIS A 330 -14.11 11.89 12.90
C HIS A 330 -14.80 13.21 13.26
N ALA A 331 -14.03 14.25 13.58
CA ALA A 331 -14.59 15.59 13.79
C ALA A 331 -15.11 16.24 12.50
N ILE A 332 -14.63 15.81 11.34
CA ILE A 332 -14.98 16.35 10.01
C ILE A 332 -15.98 15.44 9.29
N ASP A 333 -15.76 14.14 9.37
CA ASP A 333 -16.48 13.08 8.67
C ASP A 333 -16.94 12.01 9.67
N THR A 334 -18.25 11.97 9.87
CA THR A 334 -18.89 11.04 10.80
C THR A 334 -19.58 9.88 10.07
N ASN A 335 -19.44 9.84 8.73
CA ASN A 335 -20.07 8.89 7.83
C ASN A 335 -19.12 7.81 7.34
N HIS A 336 -17.81 7.90 7.64
CA HIS A 336 -16.80 6.96 7.15
C HIS A 336 -15.85 6.50 8.26
N PRO A 337 -15.50 5.20 8.31
CA PRO A 337 -14.52 4.67 9.23
C PRO A 337 -13.10 5.18 8.94
N VAL A 338 -12.24 5.09 9.95
CA VAL A 338 -10.81 5.38 9.86
C VAL A 338 -9.98 4.16 10.27
N THR A 339 -8.96 3.86 9.48
CA THR A 339 -8.01 2.76 9.72
C THR A 339 -6.56 3.19 9.46
N ASN A 340 -5.63 2.33 9.83
CA ASN A 340 -4.20 2.43 9.54
C ASN A 340 -3.70 1.09 9.02
N THR A 341 -2.89 1.13 7.96
CA THR A 341 -2.31 -0.05 7.31
C THR A 341 -0.83 -0.17 7.67
N ASP A 342 -0.41 -1.36 8.08
CA ASP A 342 1.01 -1.70 8.22
C ASP A 342 1.33 -3.11 7.71
N ALA A 343 2.62 -3.44 7.66
CA ALA A 343 3.11 -4.73 7.15
C ALA A 343 3.00 -5.79 8.24
N TRP A 344 2.39 -6.92 7.89
CA TRP A 344 2.03 -7.98 8.82
C TRP A 344 1.27 -7.42 10.05
N THR A 345 1.25 -8.17 11.16
CA THR A 345 0.39 -7.89 12.32
C THR A 345 1.12 -7.16 13.46
N GLY A 346 2.43 -6.90 13.32
CA GLY A 346 3.27 -6.34 14.40
C GLY A 346 2.85 -4.94 14.86
N ALA A 347 2.33 -4.12 13.95
CA ALA A 347 1.84 -2.78 14.25
C ALA A 347 0.66 -2.76 15.24
N TRP A 348 -0.16 -3.81 15.25
CA TRP A 348 -1.41 -3.82 16.03
C TRP A 348 -1.18 -3.70 17.53
N THR A 349 -0.03 -4.14 18.05
CA THR A 349 0.34 -3.95 19.46
C THR A 349 0.42 -2.46 19.82
N TYR A 350 1.05 -1.63 18.96
CA TYR A 350 1.16 -0.18 19.18
C TYR A 350 -0.18 0.51 18.97
N LEU A 351 -0.91 0.17 17.90
CA LEU A 351 -2.21 0.76 17.59
C LEU A 351 -3.26 0.45 18.67
N LYS A 352 -3.25 -0.77 19.23
CA LYS A 352 -4.11 -1.14 20.36
C LYS A 352 -3.87 -0.26 21.59
N ALA A 353 -2.61 0.04 21.89
CA ALA A 353 -2.24 0.82 23.08
C ALA A 353 -2.41 2.34 22.89
N HIS A 354 -2.24 2.84 21.66
CA HIS A 354 -2.05 4.27 21.41
C HIS A 354 -2.98 4.87 20.35
N ALA A 355 -3.75 4.04 19.62
CA ALA A 355 -4.74 4.47 18.64
C ALA A 355 -6.16 3.92 18.92
N PRO A 356 -6.74 4.21 20.11
CA PRO A 356 -8.08 3.75 20.47
C PRO A 356 -9.20 4.34 19.60
N ASP A 357 -8.98 5.44 18.88
CA ASP A 357 -10.00 6.08 18.04
C ASP A 357 -10.06 5.53 16.60
N LEU A 358 -9.21 4.55 16.22
CA LEU A 358 -9.41 3.84 14.94
C LEU A 358 -10.68 2.96 14.96
N ASP A 359 -11.42 2.88 13.87
CA ASP A 359 -12.61 2.02 13.81
C ASP A 359 -12.25 0.54 13.58
N LEU A 360 -11.13 0.31 12.90
CA LEU A 360 -10.61 -1.00 12.54
C LEU A 360 -9.08 -0.94 12.33
N TYR A 361 -8.46 -2.11 12.23
CA TYR A 361 -7.07 -2.22 11.78
C TYR A 361 -6.99 -2.61 10.31
N SER A 362 -5.84 -2.35 9.69
CA SER A 362 -5.54 -2.83 8.34
C SER A 362 -4.14 -3.42 8.27
N VAL A 363 -3.96 -4.38 7.38
CA VAL A 363 -2.71 -5.16 7.29
C VAL A 363 -2.39 -5.55 5.85
N ASN A 364 -1.14 -5.34 5.47
CA ASN A 364 -0.53 -5.92 4.28
C ASN A 364 0.08 -7.27 4.65
N SER A 365 -0.35 -8.35 4.00
CA SER A 365 0.15 -9.69 4.25
C SER A 365 0.10 -10.52 2.97
N TYR A 366 1.21 -11.15 2.62
CA TYR A 366 1.38 -11.86 1.36
C TYR A 366 1.45 -13.37 1.61
N GLY A 367 2.65 -13.94 1.81
CA GLY A 367 2.84 -15.35 2.10
C GLY A 367 2.15 -15.84 3.38
N ASN A 368 1.74 -14.94 4.27
CA ASN A 368 1.19 -15.25 5.60
C ASN A 368 -0.28 -14.84 5.81
N VAL A 369 -1.06 -14.64 4.75
CA VAL A 369 -2.47 -14.20 4.82
C VAL A 369 -3.31 -15.02 5.81
N CYS A 370 -3.18 -16.36 5.78
CA CYS A 370 -4.01 -17.26 6.58
C CYS A 370 -3.75 -17.18 8.10
N GLN A 371 -2.58 -16.68 8.50
CA GLN A 371 -2.18 -16.58 9.90
C GLN A 371 -2.75 -15.33 10.59
N VAL A 372 -3.15 -14.32 9.82
CA VAL A 372 -3.59 -13.01 10.31
C VAL A 372 -4.71 -13.12 11.34
N ARG A 373 -5.69 -14.03 11.15
CA ARG A 373 -6.74 -14.26 12.15
C ARG A 373 -6.19 -14.81 13.46
N GLN A 374 -5.25 -15.73 13.40
CA GLN A 374 -4.70 -16.33 14.62
C GLN A 374 -3.85 -15.30 15.38
N ASP A 375 -3.13 -14.43 14.68
CA ASP A 375 -2.43 -13.30 15.30
C ASP A 375 -3.41 -12.32 15.97
N TRP A 376 -4.55 -12.05 15.34
CA TRP A 376 -5.62 -11.25 15.93
C TRP A 376 -6.12 -11.84 17.27
N VAL A 377 -6.32 -13.17 17.31
CA VAL A 377 -6.73 -13.90 18.53
C VAL A 377 -5.63 -13.83 19.58
N ASN A 378 -4.38 -14.13 19.20
CA ASN A 378 -3.24 -14.18 20.12
C ASN A 378 -2.94 -12.80 20.72
N GLY A 379 -3.10 -11.72 19.95
CA GLY A 379 -2.93 -10.35 20.44
C GLY A 379 -4.11 -9.83 21.27
N GLY A 380 -5.18 -10.62 21.42
CA GLY A 380 -6.38 -10.25 22.17
C GLY A 380 -7.00 -8.95 21.66
N HIS A 381 -7.03 -8.77 20.34
CA HIS A 381 -7.56 -7.57 19.70
C HIS A 381 -9.09 -7.57 19.76
N THR A 382 -9.68 -6.38 19.86
CA THR A 382 -11.15 -6.22 20.02
C THR A 382 -11.79 -5.45 18.86
N LYS A 383 -10.99 -4.95 17.92
CA LYS A 383 -11.45 -4.27 16.70
C LYS A 383 -11.38 -5.21 15.50
N PRO A 384 -12.27 -5.08 14.51
CA PRO A 384 -12.16 -5.83 13.26
C PRO A 384 -10.97 -5.37 12.42
N TYR A 385 -10.69 -6.08 11.34
CA TYR A 385 -9.62 -5.71 10.41
C TYR A 385 -9.94 -5.95 8.93
N ILE A 386 -9.15 -5.33 8.05
CA ILE A 386 -9.16 -5.55 6.59
C ILE A 386 -7.76 -5.96 6.15
N LEU A 387 -7.65 -6.94 5.24
CA LEU A 387 -6.40 -7.18 4.53
C LEU A 387 -6.30 -6.21 3.37
N THR A 388 -5.36 -5.28 3.43
CA THR A 388 -5.27 -4.16 2.49
C THR A 388 -4.29 -4.39 1.34
N GLU A 389 -3.40 -5.36 1.50
CA GLU A 389 -2.62 -5.94 0.41
C GLU A 389 -2.50 -7.43 0.70
N ALA A 390 -2.96 -8.26 -0.23
CA ALA A 390 -2.85 -9.71 -0.13
C ALA A 390 -2.62 -10.35 -1.50
N GLY A 391 -1.93 -11.48 -1.50
CA GLY A 391 -1.53 -12.14 -2.73
C GLY A 391 -0.56 -13.30 -2.48
N PRO A 392 0.15 -13.77 -3.53
CA PRO A 392 1.24 -14.73 -3.39
C PRO A 392 2.40 -14.14 -2.56
N ALA A 393 3.38 -14.96 -2.20
CA ALA A 393 4.56 -14.53 -1.45
C ALA A 393 5.33 -13.40 -2.16
N GLY A 394 5.78 -12.41 -1.40
CA GLY A 394 6.63 -11.33 -1.90
C GLY A 394 8.10 -11.73 -2.08
N GLU A 395 8.89 -10.86 -2.72
CA GLU A 395 10.31 -11.15 -2.99
C GLU A 395 11.15 -11.36 -1.72
N TRP A 396 10.72 -10.77 -0.60
CA TRP A 396 11.35 -10.92 0.71
C TRP A 396 10.91 -12.19 1.46
N GLU A 397 9.97 -12.96 0.91
CA GLU A 397 9.40 -14.16 1.55
C GLU A 397 9.80 -15.46 0.83
N VAL A 398 10.51 -15.36 -0.29
CA VAL A 398 10.93 -16.52 -1.10
C VAL A 398 12.43 -16.78 -0.98
N PRO A 399 12.88 -18.04 -1.08
CA PRO A 399 14.30 -18.35 -1.12
C PRO A 399 14.96 -17.79 -2.39
N ASN A 400 16.27 -17.55 -2.31
CA ASN A 400 17.05 -17.20 -3.49
C ASN A 400 17.23 -18.42 -4.41
N ASP A 401 17.30 -18.16 -5.72
CA ASP A 401 17.65 -19.14 -6.74
C ASP A 401 19.17 -19.38 -6.81
N VAL A 402 19.61 -20.20 -7.78
CA VAL A 402 21.02 -20.60 -7.96
C VAL A 402 21.97 -19.42 -8.20
N ASN A 403 21.46 -18.26 -8.64
CA ASN A 403 22.26 -17.06 -8.84
C ASN A 403 22.21 -16.08 -7.67
N GLY A 404 21.52 -16.43 -6.57
CA GLY A 404 21.46 -15.62 -5.35
C GLY A 404 20.40 -14.52 -5.37
N VAL A 405 19.43 -14.58 -6.29
CA VAL A 405 18.31 -13.62 -6.36
C VAL A 405 16.98 -14.29 -6.00
N PRO A 406 16.00 -13.58 -5.42
CA PRO A 406 14.70 -14.15 -5.05
C PRO A 406 14.07 -15.00 -6.16
N SER A 407 13.68 -16.23 -5.82
CA SER A 407 13.04 -17.15 -6.76
C SER A 407 11.58 -16.76 -6.95
N GLU A 408 11.33 -15.99 -8.01
CA GLU A 408 9.99 -15.54 -8.37
C GLU A 408 9.07 -16.73 -8.66
N PRO A 409 7.85 -16.77 -8.08
CA PRO A 409 6.89 -17.81 -8.39
C PRO A 409 6.45 -17.77 -9.86
N THR A 410 6.24 -18.95 -10.46
CA THR A 410 5.68 -19.10 -11.82
C THR A 410 4.30 -18.43 -11.94
N ASP A 411 3.83 -18.14 -13.15
CA ASP A 411 2.50 -17.54 -13.36
C ASP A 411 1.37 -18.42 -12.78
N VAL A 412 1.54 -19.74 -12.87
CA VAL A 412 0.64 -20.74 -12.31
C VAL A 412 0.62 -20.69 -10.78
N GLN A 413 1.79 -20.60 -10.15
CA GLN A 413 1.89 -20.48 -8.69
C GLN A 413 1.33 -19.15 -8.19
N LYS A 414 1.51 -18.05 -8.93
CA LYS A 414 0.91 -16.75 -8.59
C LYS A 414 -0.61 -16.82 -8.65
N ARG A 415 -1.18 -17.38 -9.71
CA ARG A 415 -2.62 -17.66 -9.83
C ARG A 415 -3.14 -18.39 -8.60
N ASP A 416 -2.49 -19.49 -8.23
CA ASP A 416 -2.91 -20.32 -7.07
C ASP A 416 -2.73 -19.56 -5.75
N GLY A 417 -1.68 -18.75 -5.64
CA GLY A 417 -1.44 -17.87 -4.50
C GLY A 417 -2.56 -16.84 -4.28
N TYR A 418 -3.07 -16.19 -5.33
CA TYR A 418 -4.22 -15.30 -5.22
C TYR A 418 -5.49 -16.02 -4.79
N THR A 419 -5.76 -17.20 -5.36
CA THR A 419 -6.90 -18.02 -4.96
C THR A 419 -6.81 -18.38 -3.48
N ARG A 420 -5.66 -18.88 -3.03
CA ARG A 420 -5.43 -19.22 -1.62
C ARG A 420 -5.55 -18.01 -0.70
N ALA A 421 -5.00 -16.86 -1.09
CA ALA A 421 -5.10 -15.64 -0.31
C ALA A 421 -6.58 -15.26 -0.08
N TRP A 422 -7.40 -15.32 -1.13
CA TRP A 422 -8.84 -15.03 -1.02
C TRP A 422 -9.60 -16.06 -0.17
N GLU A 423 -9.31 -17.35 -0.32
CA GLU A 423 -9.88 -18.41 0.52
C GLU A 423 -9.57 -18.16 2.00
N CYS A 424 -8.34 -17.77 2.33
CA CYS A 424 -7.97 -17.44 3.69
C CYS A 424 -8.68 -16.17 4.21
N ILE A 425 -8.74 -15.09 3.40
CA ILE A 425 -9.48 -13.87 3.74
C ILE A 425 -10.95 -14.18 4.05
N THR A 426 -11.61 -14.96 3.21
CA THR A 426 -13.02 -15.33 3.40
C THR A 426 -13.24 -16.29 4.57
N GLY A 427 -12.21 -17.06 4.96
CA GLY A 427 -12.19 -17.87 6.18
C GLY A 427 -12.06 -17.05 7.48
N HIS A 428 -11.76 -15.76 7.41
CA HIS A 428 -11.65 -14.87 8.59
C HIS A 428 -13.01 -14.35 9.08
N THR A 429 -14.00 -15.23 9.15
CA THR A 429 -15.40 -14.90 9.43
C THR A 429 -15.58 -14.14 10.75
N GLY A 430 -16.33 -13.05 10.71
CA GLY A 430 -16.77 -12.29 11.90
C GLY A 430 -15.72 -11.35 12.51
N VAL A 431 -14.47 -11.41 12.05
CA VAL A 431 -13.38 -10.51 12.50
C VAL A 431 -12.76 -9.71 11.36
N SER A 432 -12.85 -10.19 10.12
CA SER A 432 -12.38 -9.47 8.94
C SER A 432 -13.54 -9.01 8.06
N PHE A 433 -13.41 -7.83 7.45
CA PHE A 433 -14.37 -7.35 6.44
C PHE A 433 -14.05 -7.78 5.01
N GLY A 434 -13.06 -8.67 4.82
CA GLY A 434 -12.54 -9.02 3.51
C GLY A 434 -11.21 -8.33 3.24
N GLY A 435 -10.92 -8.04 1.97
CA GLY A 435 -9.64 -7.42 1.63
C GLY A 435 -9.48 -7.01 0.18
N THR A 436 -8.36 -6.31 -0.06
CA THR A 436 -7.88 -5.92 -1.37
C THR A 436 -6.69 -6.77 -1.77
N LEU A 437 -6.80 -7.45 -2.92
CA LEU A 437 -5.68 -8.19 -3.50
C LEU A 437 -4.74 -7.21 -4.24
N PHE A 438 -3.44 -7.47 -4.17
CA PHE A 438 -2.41 -6.65 -4.81
C PHE A 438 -2.01 -7.34 -6.12
N HIS A 439 -2.19 -6.84 -7.34
CA HIS A 439 -2.42 -5.44 -7.71
C HIS A 439 -3.05 -5.27 -9.09
N TYR A 440 -4.01 -4.35 -9.25
CA TYR A 440 -4.48 -3.91 -10.56
C TYR A 440 -3.64 -2.72 -11.04
N GLY A 441 -2.59 -3.01 -11.82
CA GLY A 441 -1.66 -2.02 -12.37
C GLY A 441 -1.46 -2.20 -13.86
N THR A 442 -0.95 -1.17 -14.55
CA THR A 442 -0.57 -1.28 -15.98
C THR A 442 0.93 -1.19 -16.20
N GLU A 443 1.65 -0.81 -15.16
CA GLU A 443 3.10 -0.75 -15.06
C GLU A 443 3.73 -2.14 -14.95
N TYR A 444 5.06 -2.16 -15.02
CA TYR A 444 5.84 -3.31 -14.58
C TYR A 444 6.26 -3.08 -13.12
N ASP A 445 6.01 -4.04 -12.22
CA ASP A 445 6.21 -3.95 -10.77
C ASP A 445 7.31 -4.89 -10.25
N PHE A 446 8.02 -4.49 -9.18
CA PHE A 446 9.02 -5.31 -8.47
C PHE A 446 10.12 -5.96 -9.35
N GLY A 447 10.51 -5.33 -10.45
CA GLY A 447 11.48 -5.87 -11.41
C GLY A 447 10.84 -6.52 -12.64
N ALA A 448 9.51 -6.75 -12.64
CA ALA A 448 8.61 -6.41 -13.74
C ALA A 448 7.16 -6.86 -13.54
N VAL A 449 6.88 -8.06 -13.05
CA VAL A 449 5.50 -8.60 -13.00
C VAL A 449 5.24 -9.47 -11.76
N TRP A 450 5.81 -9.08 -10.61
CA TRP A 450 5.73 -9.94 -9.42
C TRP A 450 4.27 -10.14 -9.00
N PHE A 451 3.52 -9.05 -8.84
CA PHE A 451 2.13 -9.10 -8.40
C PHE A 451 1.13 -8.56 -9.42
N ASN A 452 1.57 -7.78 -10.41
CA ASN A 452 0.64 -7.10 -11.29
C ASN A 452 -0.24 -8.09 -12.09
N LEU A 453 -1.57 -7.90 -12.01
CA LEU A 453 -2.58 -8.67 -12.71
C LEU A 453 -2.71 -8.29 -14.19
N THR A 454 -2.40 -7.03 -14.54
CA THR A 454 -2.64 -6.44 -15.85
C THR A 454 -1.43 -5.71 -16.46
N PRO A 455 -0.20 -6.28 -16.42
CA PRO A 455 0.99 -5.59 -16.94
C PRO A 455 0.83 -5.20 -18.41
N ALA A 456 1.19 -3.97 -18.75
CA ALA A 456 0.96 -3.37 -20.07
C ALA A 456 -0.51 -3.46 -20.57
N GLY A 457 -1.48 -3.56 -19.65
CA GLY A 457 -2.90 -3.73 -19.95
C GLY A 457 -3.29 -5.14 -20.41
N LYS A 458 -2.41 -6.13 -20.28
CA LYS A 458 -2.64 -7.52 -20.70
C LYS A 458 -2.98 -8.40 -19.50
N LYS A 459 -3.96 -9.30 -19.63
CA LYS A 459 -4.49 -10.10 -18.52
C LYS A 459 -3.69 -11.39 -18.33
N ARG A 460 -3.30 -11.64 -17.09
CA ARG A 460 -2.57 -12.85 -16.66
C ARG A 460 -3.50 -13.92 -16.08
N LEU A 461 -2.97 -15.11 -15.81
CA LEU A 461 -3.72 -16.16 -15.12
C LEU A 461 -4.27 -15.67 -13.77
N SER A 462 -3.48 -14.88 -13.04
CA SER A 462 -3.86 -14.25 -11.79
C SER A 462 -5.08 -13.34 -11.90
N PHE A 463 -5.22 -12.57 -12.98
CA PHE A 463 -6.39 -11.71 -13.22
C PHE A 463 -7.68 -12.53 -13.20
N TYR A 464 -7.68 -13.65 -13.94
CA TYR A 464 -8.83 -14.54 -14.04
C TYR A 464 -9.08 -15.36 -12.78
N ALA A 465 -8.03 -15.69 -12.01
CA ALA A 465 -8.21 -16.25 -10.67
C ALA A 465 -8.93 -15.28 -9.74
N VAL A 466 -8.54 -14.00 -9.72
CA VAL A 466 -9.21 -12.98 -8.91
C VAL A 466 -10.65 -12.73 -9.38
N GLN A 467 -10.89 -12.65 -10.69
CA GLN A 467 -12.23 -12.54 -11.25
C GLN A 467 -13.15 -13.67 -10.76
N ARG A 468 -12.69 -14.92 -10.83
CA ARG A 468 -13.46 -16.07 -10.31
C ARG A 468 -13.66 -15.99 -8.80
N ALA A 469 -12.62 -15.64 -8.05
CA ALA A 469 -12.66 -15.50 -6.60
C ALA A 469 -13.72 -14.49 -6.14
N PHE A 470 -13.89 -13.39 -6.88
CA PHE A 470 -14.89 -12.35 -6.58
C PHE A 470 -16.29 -12.65 -7.12
N GLY A 471 -16.45 -13.74 -7.88
CA GLY A 471 -17.72 -14.19 -8.46
C GLY A 471 -18.04 -13.58 -9.82
N GLY A 472 -17.05 -12.99 -10.49
CA GLY A 472 -17.17 -12.56 -11.88
C GLY A 472 -17.27 -13.74 -12.85
N ALA A 473 -17.73 -13.46 -14.08
CA ALA A 473 -17.91 -14.48 -15.10
C ALA A 473 -16.59 -15.15 -15.51
N THR A 474 -16.63 -16.45 -15.79
CA THR A 474 -15.48 -17.14 -16.38
C THR A 474 -15.39 -16.76 -17.86
N PRO A 475 -14.25 -16.28 -18.35
CA PRO A 475 -14.12 -15.92 -19.75
C PRO A 475 -14.01 -17.18 -20.61
N ALA A 476 -14.46 -17.05 -21.86
CA ALA A 476 -14.28 -18.11 -22.85
C ALA A 476 -12.80 -18.29 -23.27
N ASN A 477 -12.00 -17.23 -23.16
CA ASN A 477 -10.61 -17.19 -23.58
C ASN A 477 -9.67 -16.83 -22.41
N THR A 478 -8.64 -17.63 -22.18
CA THR A 478 -7.70 -17.47 -21.06
C THR A 478 -6.25 -17.46 -21.54
N PRO A 479 -5.31 -16.89 -20.76
CA PRO A 479 -3.95 -16.67 -21.20
C PRO A 479 -3.20 -17.95 -21.55
N PRO A 480 -2.21 -17.86 -22.46
CA PRO A 480 -1.21 -18.90 -22.64
C PRO A 480 -0.55 -19.28 -21.31
N VAL A 481 -0.30 -20.57 -21.11
CA VAL A 481 0.33 -21.09 -19.89
C VAL A 481 1.72 -21.57 -20.21
N ILE A 482 2.74 -20.96 -19.60
CA ILE A 482 4.10 -21.48 -19.58
C ILE A 482 4.22 -22.39 -18.35
N SER A 483 4.34 -23.70 -18.59
CA SER A 483 4.42 -24.73 -17.55
C SER A 483 5.84 -25.07 -17.12
N ALA A 484 6.83 -24.75 -17.96
CA ALA A 484 8.24 -24.87 -17.66
C ALA A 484 9.07 -23.89 -18.49
N MET A 485 10.20 -23.45 -17.93
CA MET A 485 11.21 -22.63 -18.60
C MET A 485 12.59 -23.09 -18.14
N ASN A 486 13.45 -23.45 -19.08
CA ASN A 486 14.82 -23.90 -18.86
C ASN A 486 15.80 -23.02 -19.64
N LEU A 487 16.87 -22.61 -18.97
CA LEU A 487 18.00 -21.93 -19.60
C LEU A 487 19.29 -22.19 -18.78
N PRO A 488 20.48 -21.98 -19.36
CA PRO A 488 21.75 -22.12 -18.64
C PRO A 488 21.82 -21.24 -17.38
N THR A 489 22.54 -21.67 -16.36
CA THR A 489 22.73 -20.85 -15.14
C THR A 489 23.60 -19.62 -15.39
N SER A 490 24.49 -19.68 -16.38
CA SER A 490 25.32 -18.58 -16.85
C SER A 490 25.44 -18.54 -18.37
N VAL A 491 25.74 -17.35 -18.90
CA VAL A 491 25.96 -17.10 -20.33
C VAL A 491 27.04 -16.04 -20.49
N ALA A 492 27.83 -16.13 -21.56
CA ALA A 492 28.82 -15.09 -21.86
C ALA A 492 28.10 -13.80 -22.34
N ALA A 493 28.65 -12.65 -21.97
CA ALA A 493 28.18 -11.34 -22.45
C ALA A 493 28.12 -11.30 -24.00
N GLY A 494 27.03 -10.79 -24.56
CA GLY A 494 26.80 -10.72 -26.02
C GLY A 494 26.60 -12.06 -26.74
N ALA A 495 26.68 -13.19 -26.03
CA ALA A 495 26.46 -14.51 -26.64
C ALA A 495 24.97 -14.82 -26.83
N GLN A 496 24.66 -15.79 -27.69
CA GLN A 496 23.31 -16.31 -27.83
C GLN A 496 22.92 -17.12 -26.58
N LEU A 497 21.77 -16.81 -26.01
CA LEU A 497 21.11 -17.50 -24.91
C LEU A 497 19.91 -18.26 -25.47
N THR A 498 19.96 -19.59 -25.38
CA THR A 498 18.82 -20.47 -25.72
C THR A 498 17.95 -20.68 -24.48
N ILE A 499 16.64 -20.53 -24.67
CA ILE A 499 15.61 -20.68 -23.65
C ILE A 499 14.58 -21.69 -24.18
N ASP A 500 14.46 -22.82 -23.50
CA ASP A 500 13.45 -23.84 -23.81
C ASP A 500 12.24 -23.64 -22.90
N VAL A 501 11.06 -23.46 -23.49
CA VAL A 501 9.80 -23.34 -22.75
C VAL A 501 8.87 -24.52 -23.02
N ALA A 502 7.96 -24.79 -22.10
CA ALA A 502 6.82 -25.67 -22.35
C ALA A 502 5.55 -24.85 -22.19
N ALA A 503 4.95 -24.45 -23.31
CA ALA A 503 3.77 -23.59 -23.28
C ALA A 503 2.64 -24.09 -24.17
N SER A 504 1.43 -23.72 -23.78
CA SER A 504 0.20 -24.00 -24.53
C SER A 504 -0.82 -22.90 -24.29
N ASP A 505 -1.54 -22.54 -25.35
CA ASP A 505 -2.74 -21.72 -25.23
C ASP A 505 -3.97 -22.61 -25.00
N PRO A 506 -4.75 -22.41 -23.92
CA PRO A 506 -5.93 -23.24 -23.63
C PRO A 506 -7.03 -23.21 -24.71
N ASN A 507 -7.04 -22.16 -25.53
CA ASN A 507 -8.01 -21.93 -26.59
C ASN A 507 -7.48 -22.31 -27.97
N GLY A 508 -6.21 -22.70 -28.08
CA GLY A 508 -5.54 -23.01 -29.34
C GLY A 508 -5.20 -21.77 -30.16
N ASP A 509 -5.18 -20.58 -29.56
CA ASP A 509 -4.73 -19.36 -30.23
C ASP A 509 -3.21 -19.44 -30.51
N ALA A 510 -2.77 -18.73 -31.57
CA ALA A 510 -1.36 -18.65 -31.91
C ALA A 510 -0.61 -17.79 -30.88
N ILE A 511 0.52 -18.31 -30.38
CA ILE A 511 1.33 -17.60 -29.37
C ILE A 511 2.33 -16.67 -30.07
N ALA A 512 2.25 -15.38 -29.73
CA ALA A 512 3.28 -14.40 -30.02
C ALA A 512 4.26 -14.32 -28.85
N TRP A 513 5.54 -14.48 -29.15
CA TRP A 513 6.61 -14.55 -28.15
C TRP A 513 7.36 -13.23 -28.05
N SER A 514 7.67 -12.82 -26.82
CA SER A 514 8.67 -11.79 -26.55
C SER A 514 9.55 -12.17 -25.35
N ALA A 515 10.73 -11.55 -25.28
CA ALA A 515 11.66 -11.75 -24.19
C ALA A 515 12.26 -10.41 -23.74
N ALA A 516 12.56 -10.31 -22.46
CA ALA A 516 13.17 -9.12 -21.88
C ALA A 516 14.15 -9.48 -20.76
N PHE A 517 15.08 -8.57 -20.51
CA PHE A 517 16.00 -8.64 -19.38
C PHE A 517 15.73 -7.51 -18.39
N ASN A 518 15.93 -7.77 -17.11
CA ASN A 518 15.90 -6.75 -16.04
C ASN A 518 17.18 -6.78 -15.21
N SER A 519 17.72 -5.59 -14.93
CA SER A 519 18.99 -5.39 -14.22
C SER A 519 18.83 -5.03 -12.73
N LYS A 520 17.65 -5.23 -12.12
CA LYS A 520 17.40 -4.87 -10.71
C LYS A 520 18.49 -5.37 -9.76
N TYR A 521 19.00 -6.57 -9.97
CA TYR A 521 20.04 -7.17 -9.12
C TYR A 521 21.48 -6.75 -9.49
N ILE A 522 21.62 -5.74 -10.35
CA ILE A 522 22.89 -5.14 -10.76
C ILE A 522 22.90 -3.65 -10.39
N ASP A 523 21.80 -2.93 -10.65
CA ASP A 523 21.72 -1.48 -10.48
C ASP A 523 20.39 -0.96 -9.93
N ASN A 524 19.55 -1.86 -9.40
CA ASN A 524 18.22 -1.54 -8.88
C ASN A 524 17.27 -0.92 -9.93
N SER A 525 17.54 -1.08 -11.24
CA SER A 525 16.63 -0.65 -12.30
C SER A 525 15.41 -1.56 -12.38
N GLY A 526 14.22 -0.98 -12.26
CA GLY A 526 12.95 -1.70 -12.40
C GLY A 526 12.47 -1.92 -13.84
N GLY A 527 13.17 -1.35 -14.84
CA GLY A 527 12.75 -1.40 -16.24
C GLY A 527 13.01 -2.74 -16.94
N LEU A 528 12.16 -3.09 -17.91
CA LEU A 528 12.39 -4.19 -18.83
C LEU A 528 13.13 -3.72 -20.08
N GLY A 529 14.26 -4.34 -20.40
CA GLY A 529 14.94 -4.22 -21.68
C GLY A 529 14.52 -5.34 -22.62
N PHE A 530 13.56 -5.06 -23.51
CA PHE A 530 13.12 -6.01 -24.53
C PHE A 530 14.24 -6.31 -25.54
N THR A 531 14.35 -7.57 -25.95
CA THR A 531 15.37 -8.03 -26.89
C THR A 531 14.71 -8.74 -28.08
N PRO A 532 15.26 -8.62 -29.30
CA PRO A 532 14.81 -9.42 -30.43
C PRO A 532 14.89 -10.91 -30.10
N VAL A 533 13.85 -11.65 -30.48
CA VAL A 533 13.74 -13.10 -30.24
C VAL A 533 13.65 -13.85 -31.56
N GLN A 534 14.46 -14.90 -31.68
CA GLN A 534 14.28 -15.92 -32.71
C GLN A 534 13.50 -17.08 -32.11
N VAL A 535 12.42 -17.49 -32.79
CA VAL A 535 11.49 -18.52 -32.29
C VAL A 535 11.54 -19.73 -33.22
N ASP A 536 11.78 -20.90 -32.63
CA ASP A 536 11.64 -22.21 -33.28
C ASP A 536 10.77 -23.11 -32.40
N GLY A 537 9.47 -23.15 -32.68
CA GLY A 537 8.49 -23.81 -31.82
C GLY A 537 8.50 -23.24 -30.40
N ASN A 538 8.87 -24.08 -29.43
CA ASN A 538 8.98 -23.70 -28.02
C ASN A 538 10.43 -23.38 -27.58
N ARG A 539 11.33 -23.11 -28.54
CA ARG A 539 12.70 -22.68 -28.28
C ARG A 539 12.86 -21.23 -28.70
N LEU A 540 13.26 -20.39 -27.76
CA LEU A 540 13.58 -18.98 -27.97
C LEU A 540 15.10 -18.81 -27.94
N THR A 541 15.64 -18.03 -28.87
CA THR A 541 17.04 -17.62 -28.85
C THR A 541 17.12 -16.09 -28.81
N VAL A 542 17.86 -15.57 -27.83
CA VAL A 542 18.06 -14.13 -27.60
C VAL A 542 19.53 -13.81 -27.40
N THR A 543 19.95 -12.57 -27.66
CA THR A 543 21.31 -12.13 -27.31
C THR A 543 21.36 -11.72 -25.84
N ALA A 544 22.31 -12.28 -25.09
CA ALA A 544 22.55 -11.92 -23.70
C ALA A 544 23.10 -10.46 -23.59
N PRO A 545 22.76 -9.72 -22.52
CA PRO A 545 23.30 -8.37 -22.31
C PRO A 545 24.83 -8.33 -22.25
N ASP A 546 25.43 -7.20 -22.61
CA ASP A 546 26.89 -7.02 -22.56
C ASP A 546 27.42 -6.72 -21.15
N ARG A 547 26.55 -6.23 -20.27
CA ARG A 547 26.90 -5.90 -18.88
C ARG A 547 26.83 -7.14 -18.00
N LEU A 548 27.92 -7.38 -17.28
CA LEU A 548 28.07 -8.50 -16.36
C LEU A 548 27.15 -8.38 -15.14
N GLY A 549 26.79 -9.51 -14.56
CA GLY A 549 25.96 -9.58 -13.35
C GLY A 549 24.84 -10.61 -13.46
N VAL A 550 23.96 -10.62 -12.47
CA VAL A 550 22.79 -11.49 -12.47
C VAL A 550 21.60 -10.73 -13.06
N TRP A 551 21.07 -11.24 -14.16
CA TRP A 551 19.90 -10.69 -14.84
C TRP A 551 18.69 -11.57 -14.58
N LYS A 552 17.51 -10.95 -14.46
CA LYS A 552 16.24 -11.67 -14.63
C LYS A 552 15.89 -11.69 -16.12
N VAL A 553 15.55 -12.87 -16.60
CA VAL A 553 15.04 -13.13 -17.94
C VAL A 553 13.55 -13.35 -17.84
N TYR A 554 12.79 -12.58 -18.62
CA TYR A 554 11.35 -12.69 -18.74
C TYR A 554 11.03 -13.26 -20.12
N VAL A 555 10.19 -14.29 -20.17
CA VAL A 555 9.58 -14.78 -21.40
C VAL A 555 8.08 -14.54 -21.32
N MET A 556 7.53 -13.92 -22.35
CA MET A 556 6.12 -13.60 -22.46
C MET A 556 5.48 -14.30 -23.66
N ALA A 557 4.33 -14.92 -23.41
CA ALA A 557 3.49 -15.58 -24.40
C ALA A 557 2.15 -14.83 -24.51
N GLU A 558 1.89 -14.16 -25.62
CA GLU A 558 0.65 -13.44 -25.89
C GLU A 558 -0.24 -14.20 -26.88
N ASP A 559 -1.56 -14.17 -26.68
CA ASP A 559 -2.55 -14.85 -27.53
C ASP A 559 -3.18 -13.94 -28.61
N GLY A 560 -2.84 -12.64 -28.62
CA GLY A 560 -3.48 -11.64 -29.47
C GLY A 560 -4.92 -11.29 -29.09
N ARG A 561 -5.47 -11.86 -28.01
CA ARG A 561 -6.80 -11.55 -27.44
C ARG A 561 -6.73 -10.65 -26.20
N GLY A 562 -5.54 -10.18 -25.88
CA GLY A 562 -5.29 -9.30 -24.73
C GLY A 562 -4.83 -10.05 -23.48
N ASN A 563 -4.45 -11.32 -23.61
CA ASN A 563 -3.89 -12.10 -22.53
C ASN A 563 -2.39 -12.31 -22.69
N ILE A 564 -1.75 -12.59 -21.56
CA ILE A 564 -0.31 -12.82 -21.49
C ILE A 564 0.01 -13.87 -20.41
N GLY A 565 0.80 -14.88 -20.77
CA GLY A 565 1.50 -15.75 -19.84
C GLY A 565 2.94 -15.29 -19.69
N ILE A 566 3.48 -15.27 -18.47
CA ILE A 566 4.84 -14.80 -18.23
C ILE A 566 5.59 -15.75 -17.30
N GLU A 567 6.78 -16.15 -17.69
CA GLU A 567 7.67 -16.96 -16.85
C GLU A 567 9.03 -16.29 -16.71
N THR A 568 9.69 -16.48 -15.56
CA THR A 568 10.93 -15.79 -15.23
C THR A 568 11.97 -16.73 -14.65
N LYS A 569 13.22 -16.47 -14.99
CA LYS A 569 14.40 -17.17 -14.47
C LYS A 569 15.56 -16.19 -14.38
N SER A 570 16.56 -16.49 -13.56
CA SER A 570 17.80 -15.71 -13.55
C SER A 570 18.88 -16.36 -14.39
N VAL A 571 19.75 -15.53 -14.96
CA VAL A 571 20.99 -15.94 -15.62
C VAL A 571 22.13 -15.06 -15.16
N ARG A 572 23.30 -15.65 -14.91
CA ARG A 572 24.53 -14.88 -14.69
C ARG A 572 25.23 -14.59 -16.01
N VAL A 573 25.29 -13.32 -16.39
CA VAL A 573 26.12 -12.86 -17.50
C VAL A 573 27.56 -12.75 -17.02
N VAL A 574 28.47 -13.48 -17.66
CA VAL A 574 29.90 -13.55 -17.33
C VAL A 574 30.76 -13.02 -18.47
N ALA A 575 32.00 -12.64 -18.17
CA ALA A 575 32.96 -12.27 -19.21
C ALA A 575 33.16 -13.47 -20.16
N PRO A 576 33.02 -13.28 -21.50
CA PRO A 576 33.40 -14.28 -22.48
C PRO A 576 34.84 -14.73 -22.21
N GLN A 577 35.13 -16.01 -22.35
CA GLN A 577 36.51 -16.51 -22.25
C GLN A 577 37.15 -16.42 -23.63
N PRO A 578 38.10 -15.50 -23.89
CA PRO A 578 38.75 -15.43 -25.18
C PRO A 578 39.61 -16.66 -25.42
N ALA A 579 39.65 -17.14 -26.66
CA ALA A 579 40.61 -18.18 -27.04
C ALA A 579 42.06 -17.69 -26.86
N GLY A 580 42.96 -18.61 -26.54
CA GLY A 580 44.39 -18.33 -26.37
C GLY A 580 44.83 -18.19 -24.91
N VAL A 581 46.07 -17.73 -24.71
CA VAL A 581 46.66 -17.51 -23.38
C VAL A 581 46.63 -16.02 -23.05
N ASN A 582 46.04 -15.64 -21.91
CA ASN A 582 46.16 -14.28 -21.37
C ASN A 582 47.61 -14.03 -20.91
N VAL A 583 48.41 -13.37 -21.73
CA VAL A 583 49.82 -13.06 -21.46
C VAL A 583 50.01 -11.86 -20.53
N ALA A 584 48.94 -11.11 -20.23
CA ALA A 584 48.94 -10.02 -19.24
C ALA A 584 48.74 -10.53 -17.80
N ARG A 585 48.17 -11.73 -17.62
CA ARG A 585 47.85 -12.24 -16.28
C ARG A 585 49.09 -12.36 -15.39
N GLY A 586 49.01 -11.79 -14.19
CA GLY A 586 50.06 -11.76 -13.18
C GLY A 586 51.27 -10.88 -13.52
N LYS A 587 51.21 -10.10 -14.60
CA LYS A 587 52.32 -9.24 -15.04
C LYS A 587 52.36 -7.93 -14.25
N ALA A 588 53.52 -7.27 -14.30
CA ALA A 588 53.69 -5.98 -13.65
C ALA A 588 52.81 -4.92 -14.33
N ALA A 589 51.93 -4.30 -13.55
CA ALA A 589 51.03 -3.24 -14.00
C ALA A 589 51.31 -1.92 -13.27
N THR A 590 51.20 -0.82 -14.00
CA THR A 590 51.34 0.56 -13.52
C THR A 590 50.23 1.41 -14.10
N ALA A 591 49.81 2.47 -13.42
CA ALA A 591 48.76 3.37 -13.89
C ALA A 591 49.09 4.83 -13.58
N SER A 592 48.35 5.76 -14.20
CA SER A 592 48.41 7.20 -13.90
C SER A 592 48.00 7.52 -12.47
N SER A 593 46.96 6.84 -11.97
CA SER A 593 46.47 6.98 -10.59
C SER A 593 45.77 5.70 -10.15
N TYR A 594 45.53 5.58 -8.85
CA TYR A 594 44.52 4.68 -8.31
C TYR A 594 44.01 5.18 -6.95
N GLN A 595 42.77 4.87 -6.63
CA GLN A 595 42.17 5.21 -5.34
C GLN A 595 42.81 4.38 -4.22
N GLN A 596 43.40 5.07 -3.24
CA GLN A 596 44.11 4.46 -2.11
C GLN A 596 43.23 4.21 -0.87
N VAL A 597 42.13 4.95 -0.74
CA VAL A 597 41.23 4.95 0.42
C VAL A 597 39.77 4.92 -0.04
N GLY A 598 38.87 4.45 0.82
CA GLY A 598 37.45 4.24 0.52
C GLY A 598 37.01 2.81 0.78
N ASP A 599 35.71 2.56 0.70
CA ASP A 599 35.17 1.20 0.88
C ASP A 599 35.67 0.27 -0.24
N GLY A 600 36.28 -0.86 0.14
CA GLY A 600 36.95 -1.79 -0.76
C GLY A 600 38.33 -1.36 -1.30
N ALA A 601 38.80 -0.15 -1.00
CA ALA A 601 40.13 0.32 -1.41
C ALA A 601 41.26 -0.36 -0.60
N PRO A 602 42.51 -0.43 -1.11
CA PRO A 602 43.01 0.19 -2.33
C PRO A 602 42.62 -0.57 -3.62
N PHE A 603 42.55 0.15 -4.74
CA PHE A 603 42.23 -0.40 -6.07
C PHE A 603 43.42 -0.31 -7.06
N PRO A 604 44.57 -0.96 -6.76
CA PRO A 604 45.80 -0.81 -7.54
C PRO A 604 45.69 -1.37 -8.97
N PRO A 605 46.59 -0.95 -9.89
CA PRO A 605 46.63 -1.46 -11.26
C PRO A 605 46.86 -2.97 -11.35
N SER A 606 47.49 -3.60 -10.35
CA SER A 606 47.69 -5.05 -10.30
C SER A 606 46.39 -5.84 -10.28
N ASN A 607 45.31 -5.26 -9.77
CA ASN A 607 44.01 -5.91 -9.70
C ASN A 607 43.39 -6.12 -11.09
N ALA A 608 43.74 -5.31 -12.08
CA ALA A 608 43.22 -5.46 -13.43
C ALA A 608 43.95 -6.55 -14.25
N VAL A 609 44.90 -7.27 -13.66
CA VAL A 609 45.66 -8.33 -14.35
C VAL A 609 45.84 -9.58 -13.48
N ASP A 610 45.13 -9.70 -12.36
CA ASP A 610 45.28 -10.83 -11.45
C ASP A 610 44.41 -12.04 -11.86
N GLY A 611 43.45 -11.85 -12.78
CA GLY A 611 42.48 -12.84 -13.20
C GLY A 611 41.40 -13.13 -12.15
N ASN A 612 41.15 -12.21 -11.22
CA ASN A 612 40.11 -12.29 -10.20
C ASN A 612 39.00 -11.27 -10.49
N ALA A 613 37.82 -11.75 -10.87
CA ALA A 613 36.66 -10.90 -11.17
C ALA A 613 36.08 -10.15 -9.94
N GLY A 614 36.61 -10.38 -8.73
CA GLY A 614 36.23 -9.68 -7.50
C GLY A 614 37.12 -8.49 -7.15
N THR A 615 38.26 -8.30 -7.83
CA THR A 615 39.19 -7.19 -7.60
C THR A 615 39.22 -6.28 -8.83
N ARG A 616 39.45 -4.98 -8.62
CA ARG A 616 39.45 -3.99 -9.72
C ARG A 616 40.53 -2.94 -9.55
N TRP A 617 40.99 -2.39 -10.67
CA TRP A 617 41.67 -1.10 -10.73
C TRP A 617 40.61 0.01 -10.74
N ALA A 618 40.87 1.12 -10.05
CA ALA A 618 39.99 2.30 -10.07
C ALA A 618 40.79 3.59 -9.95
N THR A 619 40.55 4.56 -10.84
CA THR A 619 41.31 5.82 -10.92
C THR A 619 40.72 6.94 -10.08
N ASP A 620 41.49 8.01 -9.92
CA ASP A 620 40.95 9.32 -9.56
C ASP A 620 39.96 9.83 -10.63
N TRP A 621 39.11 10.79 -10.26
CA TRP A 621 38.01 11.30 -11.08
C TRP A 621 38.44 12.39 -12.08
N SER A 622 39.44 12.08 -12.92
CA SER A 622 39.95 13.00 -13.93
C SER A 622 40.24 12.30 -15.25
N ASP A 623 40.32 13.10 -16.32
CA ASP A 623 40.64 12.68 -17.68
C ASP A 623 41.92 13.38 -18.15
N PRO A 624 42.83 12.71 -18.89
CA PRO A 624 42.84 11.28 -19.20
C PRO A 624 43.44 10.42 -18.08
N GLN A 625 43.19 9.11 -18.13
CA GLN A 625 43.84 8.11 -17.25
C GLN A 625 44.37 6.93 -18.07
N TRP A 626 45.38 6.24 -17.56
CA TRP A 626 45.94 5.08 -18.23
C TRP A 626 46.33 3.94 -17.27
N LEU A 627 46.21 2.72 -17.78
CA LEU A 627 46.69 1.47 -17.17
C LEU A 627 47.63 0.78 -18.17
N ARG A 628 48.86 0.47 -17.75
CA ARG A 628 49.90 -0.18 -18.55
C ARG A 628 50.35 -1.48 -17.92
N VAL A 629 50.55 -2.51 -18.74
CA VAL A 629 51.10 -3.81 -18.37
C VAL A 629 52.42 -4.06 -19.10
N ASP A 630 53.46 -4.52 -18.40
CA ASP A 630 54.71 -5.03 -18.99
C ASP A 630 54.60 -6.55 -19.19
N LEU A 631 54.49 -7.00 -20.44
CA LEU A 631 54.40 -8.43 -20.76
C LEU A 631 55.71 -9.20 -20.45
N GLY A 632 56.82 -8.48 -20.23
CA GLY A 632 58.15 -9.00 -19.93
C GLY A 632 59.03 -9.24 -21.16
N ALA A 633 58.42 -9.39 -22.34
CA ALA A 633 59.10 -9.48 -23.62
C ALA A 633 58.19 -8.96 -24.75
N VAL A 634 58.79 -8.57 -25.88
CA VAL A 634 58.03 -8.21 -27.08
C VAL A 634 57.20 -9.42 -27.51
N THR A 635 55.88 -9.28 -27.47
CA THR A 635 54.92 -10.36 -27.68
C THR A 635 53.92 -9.96 -28.76
N THR A 636 53.68 -10.84 -29.72
CA THR A 636 52.56 -10.72 -30.64
C THR A 636 51.31 -11.31 -30.00
N PHE A 637 50.21 -10.57 -30.05
CA PHE A 637 48.89 -10.97 -29.56
C PHE A 637 47.82 -10.59 -30.59
N GLN A 638 46.65 -11.24 -30.49
CA GLN A 638 45.58 -11.14 -31.49
C GLN A 638 44.27 -10.65 -30.89
N HIS A 639 44.20 -10.51 -29.56
CA HIS A 639 42.98 -10.09 -28.89
C HIS A 639 43.26 -9.34 -27.59
N VAL A 640 42.44 -8.34 -27.29
CA VAL A 640 42.41 -7.63 -26.01
C VAL A 640 40.98 -7.65 -25.48
N GLN A 641 40.82 -7.97 -24.21
CA GLN A 641 39.53 -7.90 -23.53
C GLN A 641 39.61 -6.92 -22.37
N LEU A 642 38.68 -5.97 -22.34
CA LEU A 642 38.46 -5.09 -21.20
C LEU A 642 37.19 -5.54 -20.48
N VAL A 643 37.28 -5.76 -19.18
CA VAL A 643 36.12 -6.03 -18.33
C VAL A 643 35.93 -4.85 -17.40
N TRP A 644 35.00 -3.96 -17.75
CA TRP A 644 34.69 -2.77 -16.98
C TRP A 644 33.82 -3.09 -15.76
N GLU A 645 33.98 -2.27 -14.72
CA GLU A 645 33.00 -2.14 -13.65
C GLU A 645 31.85 -1.21 -14.10
N GLY A 646 30.95 -0.80 -13.21
CA GLY A 646 29.96 0.24 -13.49
C GLY A 646 30.56 1.55 -14.02
N ALA A 647 31.78 1.91 -13.61
CA ALA A 647 32.51 3.06 -14.13
C ALA A 647 33.46 2.68 -15.29
N TYR A 648 33.26 3.28 -16.47
CA TYR A 648 33.95 2.87 -17.70
C TYR A 648 34.44 4.05 -18.54
N GLY A 649 35.26 3.76 -19.57
CA GLY A 649 35.68 4.73 -20.57
C GLY A 649 34.76 4.79 -21.78
N ARG A 650 34.22 5.98 -22.07
CA ARG A 650 33.48 6.26 -23.31
C ARG A 650 34.41 6.48 -24.49
N ALA A 651 35.52 7.20 -24.28
CA ALA A 651 36.59 7.31 -25.26
C ALA A 651 37.89 6.75 -24.68
N TYR A 652 38.52 5.84 -25.42
CA TYR A 652 39.80 5.25 -25.05
C TYR A 652 40.53 4.65 -26.26
N GLU A 653 41.82 4.43 -26.09
CA GLU A 653 42.69 3.73 -27.04
C GLU A 653 43.39 2.55 -26.36
N ILE A 654 43.60 1.48 -27.13
CA ILE A 654 44.59 0.45 -26.80
C ILE A 654 45.86 0.79 -27.55
N GLN A 655 46.95 0.89 -26.80
CA GLN A 655 48.26 1.26 -27.32
C GLN A 655 49.30 0.21 -26.95
N VAL A 656 50.32 0.07 -27.80
CA VAL A 656 51.46 -0.80 -27.53
C VAL A 656 52.78 -0.03 -27.64
N SER A 657 53.82 -0.55 -27.01
CA SER A 657 55.17 0.02 -27.02
C SER A 657 56.23 -1.07 -26.85
N ASP A 658 57.40 -0.90 -27.46
CA ASP A 658 58.53 -1.81 -27.29
C ASP A 658 59.46 -1.37 -26.14
N ASP A 659 59.50 -0.07 -25.85
CA ASP A 659 60.43 0.58 -24.90
C ASP A 659 59.73 1.17 -23.66
N GLY A 660 58.38 1.26 -23.68
CA GLY A 660 57.57 1.83 -22.61
C GLY A 660 57.41 3.34 -22.67
N THR A 661 58.00 4.00 -23.69
CA THR A 661 57.99 5.46 -23.88
C THR A 661 57.37 5.90 -25.20
N THR A 662 57.63 5.18 -26.29
CA THR A 662 57.04 5.46 -27.61
C THR A 662 55.83 4.56 -27.85
N TRP A 663 54.66 5.18 -27.96
CA TRP A 663 53.37 4.50 -28.03
C TRP A 663 52.77 4.55 -29.43
N ARG A 664 52.17 3.43 -29.85
CA ARG A 664 51.39 3.32 -31.08
C ARG A 664 49.99 2.79 -30.77
N SER A 665 48.95 3.48 -31.23
CA SER A 665 47.56 3.06 -31.05
C SER A 665 47.23 1.92 -32.02
N VAL A 666 46.63 0.86 -31.49
CA VAL A 666 46.23 -0.34 -32.24
C VAL A 666 44.72 -0.53 -32.27
N TYR A 667 44.00 0.18 -31.40
CA TYR A 667 42.54 0.30 -31.39
C TYR A 667 42.14 1.62 -30.72
N GLY A 668 40.99 2.17 -31.09
CA GLY A 668 40.40 3.32 -30.42
C GLY A 668 38.89 3.39 -30.63
N THR A 669 38.19 3.92 -29.63
CA THR A 669 36.74 4.20 -29.69
C THR A 669 36.43 5.51 -28.98
N THR A 670 35.32 6.14 -29.37
CA THR A 670 34.75 7.33 -28.71
C THR A 670 33.31 7.08 -28.24
N THR A 671 32.80 5.86 -28.43
CA THR A 671 31.41 5.47 -28.15
C THR A 671 31.34 4.22 -27.26
N GLY A 672 32.35 3.97 -26.44
CA GLY A 672 32.36 2.88 -25.48
C GLY A 672 31.14 2.96 -24.56
N ASN A 673 30.58 1.79 -24.23
CA ASN A 673 29.35 1.62 -23.44
C ASN A 673 29.58 0.90 -22.10
N GLY A 674 30.83 0.53 -21.78
CA GLY A 674 31.19 -0.23 -20.58
C GLY A 674 30.95 -1.72 -20.75
N GLY A 675 30.71 -2.44 -19.65
CA GLY A 675 30.53 -3.90 -19.71
C GLY A 675 31.80 -4.63 -20.16
N VAL A 676 31.70 -5.49 -21.17
CA VAL A 676 32.86 -6.19 -21.74
C VAL A 676 33.16 -5.67 -23.15
N ASP A 677 34.36 -5.14 -23.34
CA ASP A 677 34.89 -4.89 -24.68
C ASP A 677 35.79 -6.05 -25.10
N SER A 678 35.41 -6.74 -26.18
CA SER A 678 36.17 -7.86 -26.74
C SER A 678 36.70 -7.45 -28.11
N ILE A 679 38.01 -7.16 -28.18
CA ILE A 679 38.65 -6.46 -29.30
C ILE A 679 39.61 -7.42 -30.00
N ASP A 680 39.25 -7.86 -31.21
CA ASP A 680 40.19 -8.58 -32.08
C ASP A 680 41.17 -7.57 -32.72
N VAL A 681 42.45 -7.69 -32.37
CA VAL A 681 43.51 -6.80 -32.83
C VAL A 681 44.83 -7.57 -32.89
N THR A 682 45.48 -7.56 -34.04
CA THR A 682 46.84 -8.11 -34.17
C THR A 682 47.85 -7.01 -33.92
N ALA A 683 48.61 -7.13 -32.84
CA ALA A 683 49.64 -6.18 -32.47
C ALA A 683 50.84 -6.90 -31.85
N THR A 684 52.00 -6.24 -31.95
CA THR A 684 53.24 -6.69 -31.34
C THR A 684 53.74 -5.59 -30.43
N GLY A 685 54.18 -5.91 -29.21
CA GLY A 685 54.79 -4.96 -28.28
C GLY A 685 55.17 -5.62 -26.97
N ARG A 686 56.05 -4.98 -26.18
CA ARG A 686 56.36 -5.43 -24.81
C ARG A 686 55.37 -4.86 -23.80
N TYR A 687 54.97 -3.62 -23.99
CA TYR A 687 54.00 -2.94 -23.13
C TYR A 687 52.67 -2.79 -23.85
N VAL A 688 51.57 -3.04 -23.13
CA VAL A 688 50.22 -2.77 -23.59
C VAL A 688 49.57 -1.79 -22.62
N ARG A 689 48.89 -0.76 -23.14
CA ARG A 689 48.27 0.29 -22.34
C ARG A 689 46.85 0.59 -22.80
N LEU A 690 45.92 0.60 -21.85
CA LEU A 690 44.64 1.28 -21.98
C LEU A 690 44.87 2.77 -21.69
N HIS A 691 44.58 3.65 -22.65
CA HIS A 691 44.66 5.10 -22.52
C HIS A 691 43.27 5.71 -22.71
N ALA A 692 42.60 6.00 -21.61
CA ALA A 692 41.21 6.45 -21.60
C ALA A 692 41.15 7.98 -21.48
N THR A 693 40.37 8.60 -22.37
CA THR A 693 40.36 10.06 -22.59
C THR A 693 39.01 10.72 -22.31
N GLN A 694 37.94 9.93 -22.18
CA GLN A 694 36.64 10.43 -21.74
C GLN A 694 35.91 9.37 -20.89
N ARG A 695 35.50 9.74 -19.68
CA ARG A 695 34.67 8.90 -18.79
C ARG A 695 33.26 8.74 -19.34
N GLY A 696 32.70 7.54 -19.19
CA GLY A 696 31.30 7.23 -19.52
C GLY A 696 30.32 7.49 -18.39
N THR A 697 30.82 7.78 -17.18
CA THR A 697 30.02 8.09 -15.99
C THR A 697 30.59 9.33 -15.27
N GLY A 698 29.94 9.79 -14.19
CA GLY A 698 30.49 10.83 -13.33
C GLY A 698 31.69 10.38 -12.48
N TRP A 699 31.94 9.08 -12.41
CA TRP A 699 33.04 8.47 -11.64
C TRP A 699 34.34 8.40 -12.45
N GLY A 700 35.39 7.84 -11.86
CA GLY A 700 36.66 7.55 -12.53
C GLY A 700 36.54 6.42 -13.55
N TYR A 701 37.66 5.85 -13.99
CA TYR A 701 37.66 4.59 -14.73
C TYR A 701 37.80 3.43 -13.76
N SER A 702 37.07 2.34 -13.97
CA SER A 702 37.27 1.13 -13.18
C SER A 702 37.17 -0.15 -14.00
N LEU A 703 38.16 -1.02 -13.81
CA LEU A 703 38.37 -2.20 -14.65
C LEU A 703 38.66 -3.41 -13.77
N TYR A 704 37.86 -4.46 -13.94
CA TYR A 704 38.11 -5.78 -13.34
C TYR A 704 39.26 -6.50 -14.04
N GLU A 705 39.39 -6.39 -15.36
CA GLU A 705 40.45 -7.08 -16.11
C GLU A 705 40.85 -6.32 -17.40
N LEU A 706 42.16 -6.24 -17.65
CA LEU A 706 42.82 -5.93 -18.92
C LEU A 706 43.51 -7.20 -19.41
N GLY A 707 42.80 -8.03 -20.16
CA GLY A 707 43.32 -9.27 -20.72
C GLY A 707 43.97 -9.04 -22.08
N VAL A 708 45.17 -9.58 -22.29
CA VAL A 708 45.89 -9.56 -23.59
C VAL A 708 46.14 -11.00 -24.01
N TYR A 709 45.57 -11.43 -25.13
CA TYR A 709 45.52 -12.85 -25.49
C TYR A 709 46.33 -13.15 -26.74
N ARG A 710 47.24 -14.12 -26.58
CA ARG A 710 47.95 -14.75 -27.69
C ARG A 710 47.21 -16.02 -28.10
N ARG A 711 46.70 -16.04 -29.33
CA ARG A 711 46.02 -17.16 -29.99
C ARG A 711 46.99 -17.95 -30.86
#